data_AF-A0AA42LVE0-F1
#
_entry.id   AF-A0AA42LVE0-F1
#
_cell.length_a   1.000
_cell.length_b   1.000
_cell.length_c   1.000
_cell.angle_alpha   90.00
_cell.angle_beta   90.00
_cell.angle_gamma   90.00
#
_symmetry.space_group_name_H-M   'P 1'
#
loop_
_entity.id
_entity.type
_entity.pdbx_description
1 polymer ?
#
loop_
_entity_poly.entity_id
_entity_poly.type
_entity_poly.pdbx_seq_one_letter_code
_entity_poly.pdbx_strand_id
1 'polypeptide(L)'
;LKQTIALKTRLDKAPEISREELQRDWERQVTELGIDFNGAKQPLEKDAELESGKPPRQELTPEAAALIADECLRWAIKHHTERESVMDGKVMLKTALHRSHGMGIKLGDLKWAVKRSLDKGHLILGTIQYRHAKDIDGAGQSRSDLVAGLVFGGMSKKHAEGRIRISIARGELVPTGARYTTQVAREREKRILQIEREGRDQVMPILDIQAAQGAMAGRSLKPGQLAAANLILSTPHRFIGVQGLAGTGKSHMLAQVKEAAEAAGFKVQAVASYGKQIEALRELGMESRTVASVLEARQKDRFKLDPKTVLVIDEAGVVPARLMERLMKMAEADGARIVMLGDTGQTKAIEAGRPFHQLQVAGMATALMGDIIRQKSPELKAAVELAAKGQASASLGVLDQKLKAVHTIKDDGERYDAIAKRYATLNNDERRETLIVTGTNDSRNALNEATHQALGLGGRGFEFKMLTRRDTTQAERRVAKYFIAGDIVQPERDYKAGNLRQGEMYRVIGALAGKPNDLVVEHMESKVRTTFNPARAAKLSVYEPVRAELSAGDWVRATRHNAALDLANGDRFEVLAVTPTTVTIGGNGRRVTMNAATAPLHLDRAYASTSHSAQGLTCDRALINAESFSRTTQRDVYYVAISRARFHTEIYTENAAKLSGAVNRLEEKTAALDIGLESTRPWRPQKGASARELGA
;
A
#
# COMPACT_ATOMS: atom_id res chain seq x y z
N LEU A 1 -42.54 55.21 3.90
CA LEU A 1 -42.38 53.75 3.70
C LEU A 1 -41.12 53.15 4.35
N LYS A 2 -39.90 53.69 4.21
CA LYS A 2 -38.71 53.18 4.95
C LYS A 2 -38.69 53.53 6.46
N GLN A 3 -39.26 54.65 6.90
CA GLN A 3 -39.42 54.96 8.34
C GLN A 3 -40.58 54.20 9.00
N THR A 4 -41.57 53.78 8.22
CA THR A 4 -42.75 53.03 8.68
C THR A 4 -42.43 51.54 8.94
N ILE A 5 -41.35 51.02 8.32
CA ILE A 5 -40.85 49.65 8.52
C ILE A 5 -39.91 49.57 9.74
N ALA A 6 -39.21 50.66 10.08
CA ALA A 6 -38.32 50.71 11.26
C ALA A 6 -39.06 50.80 12.61
N LEU A 7 -40.35 51.13 12.61
CA LEU A 7 -41.19 51.27 13.81
C LEU A 7 -42.03 50.02 14.13
N LYS A 8 -42.03 48.99 13.28
CA LYS A 8 -42.85 47.77 13.45
C LYS A 8 -42.10 46.51 13.91
N THR A 9 -40.80 46.59 14.18
CA THR A 9 -40.00 45.46 14.71
C THR A 9 -39.50 45.68 16.15
N ARG A 10 -40.07 46.64 16.89
CA ARG A 10 -39.82 46.86 18.33
C ARG A 10 -41.02 46.44 19.18
N LEU A 11 -41.30 45.13 19.21
CA LEU A 11 -42.11 44.41 20.20
C LEU A 11 -41.46 43.00 20.22
N ASP A 12 -40.88 42.45 21.28
CA ASP A 12 -41.09 42.62 22.71
C ASP A 12 -39.75 42.62 23.45
N LYS A 13 -39.54 43.60 24.34
CA LYS A 13 -38.56 43.44 25.41
C LYS A 13 -39.12 42.38 26.35
N ALA A 14 -38.57 41.17 26.30
CA ALA A 14 -38.73 40.18 27.36
C ALA A 14 -38.38 40.87 28.71
N PRO A 15 -39.10 40.55 29.80
CA PRO A 15 -38.82 41.16 31.09
C PRO A 15 -37.35 40.90 31.45
N GLU A 16 -36.66 41.94 31.93
CA GLU A 16 -35.29 41.81 32.46
C GLU A 16 -35.35 40.85 33.66
N ILE A 17 -35.15 39.56 33.39
CA ILE A 17 -34.99 38.54 34.43
C ILE A 17 -33.77 38.96 35.22
N SER A 18 -33.99 39.32 36.48
CA SER A 18 -32.90 39.74 37.35
C SER A 18 -31.94 38.56 37.55
N ARG A 19 -30.67 38.86 37.75
CA ARG A 19 -29.63 37.83 37.99
C ARG A 19 -29.99 36.91 39.17
N GLU A 20 -30.74 37.43 40.13
CA GLU A 20 -31.24 36.73 41.30
C GLU A 20 -32.40 35.78 40.97
N GLU A 21 -33.33 36.16 40.09
CA GLU A 21 -34.40 35.27 39.63
C GLU A 21 -33.84 34.13 38.77
N LEU A 22 -32.86 34.43 37.93
CA LEU A 22 -32.17 33.44 37.10
C LEU A 22 -31.39 32.43 37.96
N GLN A 23 -30.76 32.92 39.04
CA GLN A 23 -30.08 32.06 40.01
C GLN A 23 -31.06 31.18 40.79
N ARG A 24 -32.22 31.70 41.22
CA ARG A 24 -33.26 30.91 41.90
C ARG A 24 -33.85 29.84 40.98
N ASP A 25 -34.06 30.16 39.70
CA ASP A 25 -34.58 29.19 38.74
C ASP A 25 -33.57 28.07 38.48
N TRP A 26 -32.27 28.39 38.41
CA TRP A 26 -31.20 27.39 38.34
C TRP A 26 -31.09 26.55 39.61
N GLU A 27 -31.15 27.15 40.80
CA GLU A 27 -31.15 26.42 42.07
C GLU A 27 -32.36 25.48 42.18
N ARG A 28 -33.54 25.90 41.69
CA ARG A 28 -34.74 25.08 41.63
C ARG A 28 -34.58 23.90 40.67
N GLN A 29 -34.12 24.14 39.44
CA GLN A 29 -33.87 23.09 38.45
C GLN A 29 -32.81 22.08 38.91
N VAL A 30 -31.77 22.57 39.58
CA VAL A 30 -30.71 21.76 40.19
C VAL A 30 -31.24 20.86 41.30
N THR A 31 -32.17 21.38 42.12
CA THR A 31 -32.81 20.62 43.20
C THR A 31 -33.78 19.57 42.65
N GLU A 32 -34.53 19.90 41.60
CA GLU A 32 -35.40 18.94 40.87
C GLU A 32 -34.60 17.83 40.17
N LEU A 33 -33.36 18.13 39.75
CA LEU A 33 -32.43 17.16 39.18
C LEU A 33 -31.61 16.39 40.25
N GLY A 34 -31.83 16.67 41.53
CA GLY A 34 -31.19 15.95 42.65
C GLY A 34 -29.70 16.24 42.84
N ILE A 35 -29.21 17.41 42.42
CA ILE A 35 -27.78 17.80 42.50
C ILE A 35 -27.57 18.71 43.72
N ASP A 36 -26.81 18.26 44.73
CA ASP A 36 -26.41 19.07 45.88
C ASP A 36 -25.00 19.66 45.70
N PHE A 37 -24.88 20.99 45.69
CA PHE A 37 -23.61 21.70 45.56
C PHE A 37 -22.90 21.98 46.90
N ASN A 38 -23.53 21.73 48.04
CA ASN A 38 -22.92 21.97 49.35
C ASN A 38 -21.93 20.87 49.81
N GLY A 39 -21.83 19.76 49.06
CA GLY A 39 -20.85 18.70 49.33
C GLY A 39 -19.42 18.99 48.86
N ALA A 40 -19.17 20.08 48.13
CA ALA A 40 -17.92 20.34 47.40
C ALA A 40 -16.83 21.07 48.22
N LYS A 41 -16.69 20.78 49.52
CA LYS A 41 -15.56 21.24 50.37
C LYS A 41 -14.94 20.13 51.21
N GLN A 42 -14.84 18.92 50.66
CA GLN A 42 -13.91 17.89 51.15
C GLN A 42 -13.02 17.40 50.00
N PRO A 43 -11.73 17.13 50.22
CA PRO A 43 -10.86 16.55 49.19
C PRO A 43 -11.47 15.23 48.69
N LEU A 44 -11.36 14.98 47.38
CA LEU A 44 -11.82 13.78 46.71
C LEU A 44 -11.19 12.50 47.30
N GLU A 45 -11.77 11.96 48.36
CA GLU A 45 -11.57 10.56 48.79
C GLU A 45 -12.58 9.61 48.10
N LYS A 46 -13.52 10.14 47.31
CA LYS A 46 -14.63 9.42 46.67
C LYS A 46 -14.31 8.68 45.36
N ASP A 47 -13.07 8.74 44.86
CA ASP A 47 -12.67 7.90 43.71
C ASP A 47 -12.43 6.43 44.12
N ALA A 48 -12.35 6.11 45.42
CA ALA A 48 -12.16 4.75 45.91
C ALA A 48 -13.46 3.93 46.02
N GLU A 49 -14.62 4.55 46.23
CA GLU A 49 -15.87 3.82 46.54
C GLU A 49 -16.76 3.57 45.32
N LEU A 50 -16.63 4.34 44.23
CA LEU A 50 -17.36 4.10 42.97
C LEU A 50 -16.79 2.95 42.11
N GLU A 51 -15.66 2.36 42.52
CA GLU A 51 -15.11 1.12 41.93
C GLU A 51 -15.63 -0.17 42.61
N SER A 52 -16.41 -0.07 43.69
CA SER A 52 -16.83 -1.23 44.52
C SER A 52 -17.84 -2.19 43.90
N GLY A 53 -18.43 -1.85 42.75
CA GLY A 53 -19.40 -2.69 42.02
C GLY A 53 -18.85 -3.40 40.78
N LYS A 54 -17.58 -3.19 40.42
CA LYS A 54 -16.90 -3.94 39.35
C LYS A 54 -15.94 -4.92 40.02
N PRO A 55 -15.82 -6.18 39.52
CA PRO A 55 -14.78 -7.07 40.03
C PRO A 55 -13.45 -6.32 39.97
N PRO A 56 -12.63 -6.33 41.03
CA PRO A 56 -11.38 -5.58 41.05
C PRO A 56 -10.59 -5.98 39.81
N ARG A 57 -10.29 -5.02 38.94
CA ARG A 57 -9.31 -5.24 37.89
C ARG A 57 -8.04 -5.57 38.62
N GLN A 58 -7.62 -6.84 38.56
CA GLN A 58 -6.40 -7.31 39.19
C GLN A 58 -5.27 -6.34 38.76
N GLU A 59 -4.83 -5.48 39.66
CA GLU A 59 -3.80 -4.50 39.33
C GLU A 59 -2.54 -5.28 39.00
N LEU A 60 -2.15 -5.22 37.72
CA LEU A 60 -0.94 -5.87 37.25
C LEU A 60 0.24 -5.32 38.05
N THR A 61 1.13 -6.20 38.48
CA THR A 61 2.41 -5.75 39.04
C THR A 61 3.13 -4.85 38.02
N PRO A 62 3.93 -3.86 38.45
CA PRO A 62 4.65 -2.98 37.53
C PRO A 62 5.48 -3.75 36.50
N GLU A 63 6.04 -4.90 36.89
CA GLU A 63 6.80 -5.80 36.01
C GLU A 63 5.90 -6.48 34.97
N ALA A 64 4.75 -7.02 35.38
CA ALA A 64 3.79 -7.63 34.47
C ALA A 64 3.24 -6.61 33.48
N ALA A 65 2.91 -5.40 33.95
CA ALA A 65 2.48 -4.29 33.10
C ALA A 65 3.57 -3.90 32.09
N ALA A 66 4.84 -3.82 32.52
CA ALA A 66 5.95 -3.51 31.64
C ALA A 66 6.16 -4.58 30.55
N LEU A 67 6.03 -5.87 30.90
CA LEU A 67 6.18 -6.98 29.96
C LEU A 67 5.07 -7.00 28.92
N ILE A 68 3.81 -6.83 29.33
CA ILE A 68 2.65 -6.78 28.43
C ILE A 68 2.73 -5.54 27.53
N ALA A 69 3.13 -4.38 28.08
CA ALA A 69 3.33 -3.16 27.29
C ALA A 69 4.43 -3.33 26.23
N ASP A 70 5.55 -3.99 26.59
CA ASP A 70 6.61 -4.36 25.65
C ASP A 70 6.10 -5.28 24.54
N GLU A 71 5.28 -6.28 24.86
CA GLU A 71 4.69 -7.18 23.86
C GLU A 71 3.71 -6.46 22.92
N CYS A 72 2.84 -5.61 23.46
CA CYS A 72 1.91 -4.80 22.68
C CYS A 72 2.66 -3.86 21.73
N LEU A 73 3.73 -3.22 22.21
CA LEU A 73 4.58 -2.38 21.39
C LEU A 73 5.31 -3.20 20.31
N ARG A 74 5.94 -4.33 20.66
CA ARG A 74 6.60 -5.20 19.68
C ARG A 74 5.64 -5.69 18.61
N TRP A 75 4.40 -5.99 18.97
CA TRP A 75 3.35 -6.35 18.02
C TRP A 75 3.02 -5.19 17.09
N ALA A 76 2.81 -3.97 17.62
CA ALA A 76 2.52 -2.78 16.83
C ALA A 76 3.68 -2.45 15.86
N ILE A 77 4.94 -2.57 16.32
CA ILE A 77 6.12 -2.41 15.48
C ILE A 77 6.08 -3.42 14.32
N LYS A 78 5.85 -4.71 14.60
CA LYS A 78 5.77 -5.75 13.56
C LYS A 78 4.65 -5.47 12.56
N HIS A 79 3.47 -5.10 13.05
CA HIS A 79 2.32 -4.75 12.21
C HIS A 79 2.65 -3.62 11.23
N HIS A 80 3.20 -2.49 11.72
CA HIS A 80 3.53 -1.35 10.85
C HIS A 80 4.72 -1.63 9.93
N THR A 81 5.77 -2.29 10.44
CA THR A 81 7.00 -2.56 9.67
C THR A 81 6.84 -3.58 8.55
N GLU A 82 5.69 -4.23 8.44
CA GLU A 82 5.36 -5.02 7.25
C GLU A 82 5.21 -4.13 6.00
N ARG A 83 4.61 -2.94 6.14
CA ARG A 83 4.31 -2.04 5.00
C ARG A 83 5.18 -0.79 4.97
N GLU A 84 5.67 -0.34 6.13
CA GLU A 84 6.40 0.91 6.29
C GLU A 84 7.82 0.67 6.80
N SER A 85 8.84 1.29 6.20
CA SER A 85 10.19 1.30 6.81
C SER A 85 10.28 2.29 7.98
N VAL A 86 9.35 3.25 8.05
CA VAL A 86 9.32 4.35 9.02
C VAL A 86 7.90 4.52 9.52
N MET A 87 7.74 4.44 10.83
CA MET A 87 6.44 4.50 11.51
C MET A 87 6.22 5.88 12.11
N ASP A 88 5.00 6.39 12.02
CA ASP A 88 4.57 7.53 12.83
C ASP A 88 4.37 7.08 14.29
N GLY A 89 4.99 7.79 15.23
CA GLY A 89 4.96 7.45 16.65
C GLY A 89 3.57 7.51 17.28
N LYS A 90 2.70 8.43 16.85
CA LYS A 90 1.32 8.52 17.36
C LYS A 90 0.50 7.36 16.84
N VAL A 91 0.63 7.03 15.55
CA VAL A 91 -0.06 5.88 14.93
C VAL A 91 0.40 4.57 15.57
N MET A 92 1.71 4.37 15.75
CA MET A 92 2.27 3.20 16.41
C MET A 92 1.74 3.04 17.84
N LEU A 93 1.73 4.11 18.64
CA LEU A 93 1.19 4.07 20.01
C LEU A 93 -0.32 3.80 20.04
N LYS A 94 -1.09 4.37 19.11
CA LYS A 94 -2.52 4.10 18.98
C LYS A 94 -2.78 2.63 18.67
N THR A 95 -2.01 2.04 17.76
CA THR A 95 -2.08 0.61 17.43
C THR A 95 -1.71 -0.27 18.63
N ALA A 96 -0.65 0.07 19.37
CA ALA A 96 -0.25 -0.66 20.57
C ALA A 96 -1.33 -0.58 21.67
N LEU A 97 -1.95 0.60 21.86
CA LEU A 97 -3.04 0.79 22.81
C LEU A 97 -4.30 0.01 22.43
N HIS A 98 -4.63 -0.04 21.13
CA HIS A 98 -5.74 -0.86 20.65
C HIS A 98 -5.50 -2.36 20.88
N ARG A 99 -4.23 -2.80 20.74
CA ARG A 99 -3.82 -4.18 21.05
C ARG A 99 -3.93 -4.49 22.54
N SER A 100 -3.61 -3.52 23.40
CA SER A 100 -3.63 -3.69 24.85
C SER A 100 -5.02 -3.54 25.49
N HIS A 101 -6.06 -3.31 24.70
CA HIS A 101 -7.43 -3.15 25.19
C HIS A 101 -7.88 -4.40 25.97
N GLY A 102 -8.36 -4.19 27.20
CA GLY A 102 -8.73 -5.27 28.12
C GLY A 102 -7.58 -5.89 28.91
N MET A 103 -6.33 -5.43 28.73
CA MET A 103 -5.14 -5.97 29.39
C MET A 103 -4.61 -5.09 30.54
N GLY A 104 -5.37 -4.09 31.00
CA GLY A 104 -4.95 -3.21 32.12
C GLY A 104 -3.82 -2.21 31.81
N ILE A 105 -3.36 -2.12 30.57
CA ILE A 105 -2.24 -1.26 30.16
C ILE A 105 -2.70 0.18 29.85
N LYS A 106 -1.98 1.16 30.39
CA LYS A 106 -2.21 2.59 30.16
C LYS A 106 -1.24 3.15 29.11
N LEU A 107 -1.55 4.34 28.58
CA LEU A 107 -0.68 5.02 27.61
C LEU A 107 0.72 5.31 28.19
N GLY A 108 0.82 5.56 29.50
CA GLY A 108 2.10 5.77 30.20
C GLY A 108 3.03 4.57 30.08
N ASP A 109 2.50 3.36 30.26
CA ASP A 109 3.28 2.11 30.18
C ASP A 109 3.83 1.87 28.78
N LEU A 110 3.03 2.17 27.75
CA LEU A 110 3.44 2.10 26.35
C LEU A 110 4.52 3.12 26.00
N LYS A 111 4.45 4.35 26.54
CA LYS A 111 5.52 5.34 26.36
C LYS A 111 6.83 4.87 27.00
N TRP A 112 6.76 4.23 28.17
CA TRP A 112 7.93 3.60 28.80
C TRP A 112 8.46 2.41 28.00
N ALA A 113 7.59 1.60 27.39
CA ALA A 113 7.99 0.53 26.47
C ALA A 113 8.74 1.09 25.25
N VAL A 114 8.29 2.23 24.69
CA VAL A 114 9.00 2.91 23.59
C VAL A 114 10.38 3.33 24.04
N LYS A 115 10.49 3.96 25.22
CA LYS A 115 11.79 4.34 25.79
C LYS A 115 12.72 3.14 25.94
N ARG A 116 12.26 2.06 26.59
CA ARG A 116 13.05 0.83 26.73
C ARG A 116 13.49 0.26 25.38
N SER A 117 12.63 0.34 24.37
CA SER A 117 12.95 -0.12 23.02
C SER A 117 13.97 0.77 22.30
N LEU A 118 14.00 2.08 22.59
CA LEU A 118 15.04 3.00 22.12
C LEU A 118 16.36 2.73 22.85
N ASP A 119 16.33 2.57 24.17
CA ASP A 119 17.51 2.31 25.00
C ASP A 119 18.21 0.99 24.60
N LYS A 120 17.43 -0.03 24.21
CA LYS A 120 17.93 -1.31 23.67
C LYS A 120 18.39 -1.23 22.20
N GLY A 121 18.18 -0.11 21.52
CA GLY A 121 18.49 0.07 20.10
C GLY A 121 17.58 -0.70 19.13
N HIS A 122 16.45 -1.25 19.59
CA HIS A 122 15.49 -1.92 18.71
C HIS A 122 14.71 -0.91 17.85
N LEU A 123 14.33 0.21 18.46
CA LEU A 123 13.78 1.37 17.77
C LEU A 123 14.86 2.43 17.61
N ILE A 124 14.76 3.18 16.53
CA ILE A 124 15.61 4.33 16.25
C ILE A 124 14.68 5.52 16.00
N LEU A 125 14.89 6.61 16.74
CA LEU A 125 14.19 7.87 16.53
C LEU A 125 14.87 8.63 15.38
N GLY A 126 14.09 8.97 14.36
CA GLY A 126 14.51 9.85 13.29
C GLY A 126 14.58 11.30 13.75
N THR A 127 15.25 12.15 12.98
CA THR A 127 15.36 13.58 13.26
C THR A 127 13.98 14.21 13.34
N ILE A 128 13.70 14.91 14.44
CA ILE A 128 12.43 15.63 14.62
C ILE A 128 12.34 16.75 13.58
N GLN A 129 11.24 16.72 12.82
CA GLN A 129 10.89 17.75 11.85
C GLN A 129 9.90 18.74 12.45
N TYR A 130 9.95 19.98 11.98
CA TYR A 130 9.10 21.08 12.39
C TYR A 130 8.42 21.68 11.18
N ARG A 131 7.18 22.13 11.36
CA ARG A 131 6.42 22.88 10.35
C ARG A 131 5.86 24.15 10.97
N HIS A 132 5.50 25.12 10.14
CA HIS A 132 4.89 26.34 10.65
C HIS A 132 3.47 26.05 11.15
N ALA A 133 3.07 26.62 12.29
CA ALA A 133 1.77 26.33 12.91
C ALA A 133 0.57 26.73 12.02
N LYS A 134 0.77 27.73 11.15
CA LYS A 134 -0.23 28.17 10.16
C LYS A 134 -0.29 27.28 8.91
N ASP A 135 0.69 26.42 8.71
CA ASP A 135 0.82 25.54 7.55
C ASP A 135 0.76 24.08 8.00
N ILE A 136 -0.45 23.62 8.28
CA ILE A 136 -0.72 22.27 8.82
C ILE A 136 -0.31 21.19 7.80
N ASP A 137 -0.51 21.47 6.50
CA ASP A 137 -0.20 20.53 5.41
C ASP A 137 1.22 20.71 4.84
N GLY A 138 1.96 21.71 5.34
CA GLY A 138 3.34 21.99 4.96
C GLY A 138 4.32 20.85 5.27
N ALA A 139 5.33 20.71 4.42
CA ALA A 139 6.40 19.74 4.61
C ALA A 139 7.21 20.06 5.87
N GLY A 140 7.42 19.05 6.72
CA GLY A 140 8.27 19.18 7.89
C GLY A 140 9.75 19.31 7.51
N GLN A 141 10.46 20.24 8.13
CA GLN A 141 11.90 20.44 7.94
C GLN A 141 12.64 20.17 9.24
N SER A 142 13.85 19.62 9.17
CA SER A 142 14.66 19.45 10.37
C SER A 142 15.13 20.81 10.89
N ARG A 143 15.53 20.87 12.17
CA ARG A 143 16.11 22.09 12.72
C ARG A 143 17.36 22.54 11.95
N SER A 144 18.18 21.59 11.49
CA SER A 144 19.36 21.89 10.68
C SER A 144 19.01 22.48 9.32
N ASP A 145 17.97 21.96 8.66
CA ASP A 145 17.55 22.46 7.34
C ASP A 145 16.97 23.87 7.45
N LEU A 146 16.15 24.11 8.49
CA LEU A 146 15.61 25.44 8.79
C LEU A 146 16.73 26.47 9.06
N VAL A 147 17.75 26.06 9.81
CA VAL A 147 18.93 26.90 10.06
C VAL A 147 19.70 27.14 8.76
N ALA A 148 19.93 26.10 7.95
CA ALA A 148 20.63 26.21 6.68
C ALA A 148 19.91 27.16 5.70
N GLY A 149 18.57 27.10 5.64
CA GLY A 149 17.76 28.02 4.83
C GLY A 149 17.91 29.48 5.26
N LEU A 150 17.90 29.75 6.57
CA LEU A 150 18.16 31.10 7.10
C LEU A 150 19.59 31.57 6.84
N VAL A 151 20.56 30.67 6.92
CA VAL A 151 21.97 30.97 6.62
C VAL A 151 22.17 31.29 5.15
N PHE A 152 21.55 30.51 4.26
CA PHE A 152 21.53 30.79 2.83
C PHE A 152 20.89 32.15 2.53
N GLY A 153 19.86 32.54 3.30
CA GLY A 153 19.26 33.88 3.27
C GLY A 153 20.11 35.01 3.88
N GLY A 154 21.39 34.78 4.19
CA GLY A 154 22.34 35.79 4.67
C GLY A 154 22.45 35.93 6.19
N MET A 155 21.77 35.09 6.98
CA MET A 155 21.86 35.12 8.44
C MET A 155 23.11 34.36 8.95
N SER A 156 23.78 34.85 10.00
CA SER A 156 24.85 34.06 10.60
C SER A 156 24.29 32.83 11.33
N LYS A 157 25.03 31.71 11.30
CA LYS A 157 24.59 30.43 11.87
C LYS A 157 24.08 30.55 13.31
N LYS A 158 24.79 31.30 14.17
CA LYS A 158 24.42 31.52 15.58
C LYS A 158 23.06 32.22 15.73
N HIS A 159 22.80 33.25 14.90
CA HIS A 159 21.52 33.96 14.91
C HIS A 159 20.39 33.09 14.34
N ALA A 160 20.66 32.32 13.28
CA ALA A 160 19.69 31.38 12.71
C ALA A 160 19.27 30.32 13.73
N GLU A 161 20.23 29.72 14.44
CA GLU A 161 19.95 28.76 15.51
C GLU A 161 19.13 29.35 16.67
N GLY A 162 19.43 30.60 17.04
CA GLY A 162 18.70 31.36 18.04
C GLY A 162 17.26 31.66 17.61
N ARG A 163 17.07 32.13 16.36
CA ARG A 163 15.76 32.43 15.78
C ARG A 163 14.87 31.18 15.73
N ILE A 164 15.39 30.07 15.22
CA ILE A 164 14.63 28.80 15.18
C ILE A 164 14.26 28.33 16.59
N ARG A 165 15.16 28.48 17.58
CA ARG A 165 14.85 28.14 18.98
C ARG A 165 13.69 28.97 19.53
N ILE A 166 13.69 30.28 19.26
CA ILE A 166 12.63 31.20 19.68
C ILE A 166 11.31 30.84 19.00
N SER A 167 11.30 30.61 17.68
CA SER A 167 10.09 30.25 16.94
C SER A 167 9.49 28.91 17.42
N ILE A 168 10.31 27.93 17.78
CA ILE A 168 9.83 26.69 18.42
C ILE A 168 9.22 26.98 19.79
N ALA A 169 9.90 27.77 20.63
CA ALA A 169 9.41 28.10 21.97
C ALA A 169 8.11 28.91 21.95
N ARG A 170 7.92 29.77 20.95
CA ARG A 170 6.69 30.55 20.72
C ARG A 170 5.56 29.76 20.06
N GLY A 171 5.82 28.51 19.65
CA GLY A 171 4.84 27.69 18.95
C GLY A 171 4.59 28.11 17.49
N GLU A 172 5.41 28.98 16.91
CA GLU A 172 5.37 29.30 15.48
C GLU A 172 5.81 28.10 14.64
N LEU A 173 6.78 27.33 15.15
CA LEU A 173 7.22 26.07 14.59
C LEU A 173 6.79 24.91 15.50
N VAL A 174 5.91 24.05 14.99
CA VAL A 174 5.37 22.90 15.70
C VAL A 174 6.00 21.61 15.19
N PRO A 175 6.37 20.66 16.08
CA PRO A 175 6.93 19.38 15.66
C PRO A 175 5.89 18.58 14.86
N THR A 176 6.32 17.96 13.77
CA THR A 176 5.43 17.18 12.90
C THR A 176 5.02 15.84 13.52
N GLY A 177 5.82 15.32 14.45
CA GLY A 177 5.62 14.04 15.13
C GLY A 177 6.94 13.27 15.25
N ALA A 178 7.02 12.32 16.19
CA ALA A 178 8.15 11.41 16.27
C ALA A 178 8.04 10.36 15.16
N ARG A 179 9.13 10.13 14.43
CA ARG A 179 9.21 9.08 13.38
C ARG A 179 10.21 8.03 13.81
N TYR A 180 9.82 6.76 13.74
CA TYR A 180 10.65 5.65 14.20
C TYR A 180 10.97 4.69 13.07
N THR A 181 12.18 4.15 13.05
CA THR A 181 12.49 2.93 12.28
C THR A 181 13.01 1.85 13.22
N THR A 182 13.23 0.65 12.67
CA THR A 182 13.85 -0.46 13.41
C THR A 182 15.29 -0.64 12.94
N GLN A 183 16.15 -1.09 13.86
CA GLN A 183 17.52 -1.47 13.52
C GLN A 183 17.55 -2.53 12.40
N VAL A 184 16.60 -3.48 12.42
CA VAL A 184 16.49 -4.52 11.38
C VAL A 184 16.23 -3.94 9.99
N ALA A 185 15.30 -2.99 9.87
CA ALA A 185 15.00 -2.33 8.60
C ALA A 185 16.20 -1.52 8.08
N ARG A 186 16.84 -0.76 8.98
CA ARG A 186 18.03 0.03 8.66
C ARG A 186 19.19 -0.83 8.18
N GLU A 187 19.50 -1.91 8.88
CA GLU A 187 20.59 -2.81 8.50
C GLU A 187 20.29 -3.57 7.22
N ARG A 188 19.02 -3.89 6.93
CA ARG A 188 18.61 -4.45 5.64
C ARG A 188 18.91 -3.49 4.49
N GLU A 189 18.51 -2.24 4.61
CA GLU A 189 18.75 -1.24 3.55
C GLU A 189 20.24 -0.97 3.36
N LYS A 190 21.03 -0.90 4.45
CA LYS A 190 22.50 -0.82 4.35
C LYS A 190 23.10 -2.01 3.60
N ARG A 191 22.68 -3.23 3.94
CA ARG A 191 23.18 -4.45 3.28
C ARG A 191 22.86 -4.47 1.78
N ILE A 192 21.66 -4.02 1.38
CA ILE A 192 21.31 -3.92 -0.04
C ILE A 192 22.28 -2.99 -0.79
N LEU A 193 22.56 -1.81 -0.23
CA LEU A 193 23.52 -0.86 -0.82
C LEU A 193 24.94 -1.41 -0.81
N GLN A 194 25.33 -2.13 0.25
CA GLN A 194 26.65 -2.74 0.36
C GLN A 194 26.86 -3.83 -0.69
N ILE A 195 25.90 -4.76 -0.85
CA ILE A 195 25.98 -5.84 -1.84
C ILE A 195 26.09 -5.27 -3.26
N GLU A 196 25.37 -4.19 -3.58
CA GLU A 196 25.52 -3.55 -4.90
C GLU A 196 26.93 -2.99 -5.10
N ARG A 197 27.45 -2.25 -4.12
CA ARG A 197 28.80 -1.65 -4.18
C ARG A 197 29.89 -2.71 -4.32
N GLU A 198 29.79 -3.77 -3.52
CA GLU A 198 30.73 -4.90 -3.55
C GLU A 198 30.61 -5.68 -4.85
N GLY A 199 29.45 -5.69 -5.52
CA GLY A 199 29.22 -6.33 -6.81
C GLY A 199 29.74 -5.55 -8.02
N ARG A 200 30.31 -4.35 -7.85
CA ARG A 200 30.88 -3.57 -8.96
C ARG A 200 32.19 -4.20 -9.42
N ASP A 201 32.29 -4.37 -10.74
CA ASP A 201 33.47 -4.91 -11.42
C ASP A 201 33.83 -6.36 -11.00
N GLN A 202 32.83 -7.11 -10.50
CA GLN A 202 33.01 -8.46 -9.97
C GLN A 202 32.57 -9.59 -10.91
N VAL A 203 32.01 -9.29 -12.07
CA VAL A 203 31.57 -10.31 -13.04
C VAL A 203 32.16 -10.02 -14.41
N MET A 204 32.38 -11.08 -15.19
CA MET A 204 32.80 -10.89 -16.58
C MET A 204 31.68 -10.22 -17.38
N PRO A 205 31.99 -9.22 -18.23
CA PRO A 205 31.09 -8.74 -19.26
C PRO A 205 30.54 -9.89 -20.11
N ILE A 206 29.30 -9.75 -20.59
CA ILE A 206 28.70 -10.74 -21.51
C ILE A 206 29.43 -10.67 -22.85
N LEU A 207 29.69 -9.44 -23.30
CA LEU A 207 30.45 -9.09 -24.49
C LEU A 207 31.42 -7.96 -24.15
N ASP A 208 32.48 -7.80 -24.92
CA ASP A 208 33.26 -6.55 -24.87
C ASP A 208 32.43 -5.38 -25.45
N ILE A 209 32.89 -4.14 -25.22
CA ILE A 209 32.15 -2.93 -25.60
C ILE A 209 31.92 -2.87 -27.12
N GLN A 210 32.91 -3.24 -27.94
CA GLN A 210 32.80 -3.16 -29.40
C GLN A 210 31.87 -4.24 -29.95
N ALA A 211 31.98 -5.46 -29.43
CA ALA A 211 31.10 -6.58 -29.76
C ALA A 211 29.66 -6.32 -29.33
N ALA A 212 29.43 -5.71 -28.16
CA ALA A 212 28.10 -5.30 -27.72
C ALA A 212 27.49 -4.24 -28.66
N GLN A 213 28.27 -3.21 -29.00
CA GLN A 213 27.83 -2.18 -29.95
C GLN A 213 27.55 -2.77 -31.34
N GLY A 214 28.41 -3.66 -31.84
CA GLY A 214 28.24 -4.35 -33.10
C GLY A 214 27.02 -5.26 -33.11
N ALA A 215 26.78 -6.02 -32.03
CA ALA A 215 25.61 -6.88 -31.90
C ALA A 215 24.29 -6.07 -31.89
N MET A 216 24.32 -4.85 -31.36
CA MET A 216 23.18 -3.94 -31.34
C MET A 216 23.07 -3.05 -32.59
N ALA A 217 24.14 -2.96 -33.39
CA ALA A 217 24.15 -2.18 -34.63
C ALA A 217 23.14 -2.76 -35.63
N GLY A 218 22.38 -1.88 -36.30
CA GLY A 218 21.32 -2.29 -37.24
C GLY A 218 20.03 -2.81 -36.60
N ARG A 219 20.01 -3.05 -35.28
CA ARG A 219 18.76 -3.32 -34.55
C ARG A 219 17.95 -2.02 -34.44
N SER A 220 16.64 -2.09 -34.67
CA SER A 220 15.74 -0.92 -34.65
C SER A 220 15.42 -0.42 -33.23
N LEU A 221 16.46 -0.13 -32.44
CA LEU A 221 16.36 0.35 -31.06
C LEU A 221 16.43 1.88 -30.97
N LYS A 222 15.64 2.47 -30.08
CA LYS A 222 15.73 3.90 -29.73
C LYS A 222 16.99 4.20 -28.90
N PRO A 223 17.47 5.45 -28.82
CA PRO A 223 18.70 5.78 -28.09
C PRO A 223 18.72 5.27 -26.64
N GLY A 224 17.62 5.42 -25.89
CA GLY A 224 17.54 4.91 -24.52
C GLY A 224 17.55 3.37 -24.45
N GLN A 225 16.94 2.69 -25.42
CA GLN A 225 16.96 1.22 -25.52
C GLN A 225 18.35 0.69 -25.87
N LEU A 226 19.04 1.35 -26.80
CA LEU A 226 20.40 1.02 -27.21
C LEU A 226 21.38 1.21 -26.03
N ALA A 227 21.27 2.32 -25.30
CA ALA A 227 22.07 2.56 -24.10
C ALA A 227 21.84 1.49 -23.03
N ALA A 228 20.59 1.08 -22.80
CA ALA A 228 20.26 0.01 -21.87
C ALA A 228 20.84 -1.35 -22.32
N ALA A 229 20.69 -1.71 -23.60
CA ALA A 229 21.22 -2.95 -24.13
C ALA A 229 22.76 -3.01 -24.03
N ASN A 230 23.44 -1.93 -24.42
CA ASN A 230 24.89 -1.83 -24.32
C ASN A 230 25.36 -1.92 -22.86
N LEU A 231 24.68 -1.25 -21.93
CA LEU A 231 25.00 -1.36 -20.50
C LEU A 231 24.89 -2.81 -20.03
N ILE A 232 23.79 -3.51 -20.37
CA ILE A 232 23.56 -4.90 -19.95
C ILE A 232 24.65 -5.84 -20.48
N LEU A 233 25.03 -5.68 -21.74
CA LEU A 233 25.96 -6.60 -22.41
C LEU A 233 27.43 -6.35 -22.02
N SER A 234 27.84 -5.09 -21.84
CA SER A 234 29.26 -4.74 -21.78
C SER A 234 29.82 -4.43 -20.39
N THR A 235 28.97 -4.17 -19.40
CA THR A 235 29.45 -3.83 -18.05
C THR A 235 30.02 -5.04 -17.32
N PRO A 236 31.06 -4.88 -16.47
CA PRO A 236 31.52 -5.90 -15.53
C PRO A 236 30.81 -5.85 -14.16
N HIS A 237 29.78 -5.00 -13.99
CA HIS A 237 29.03 -4.91 -12.74
C HIS A 237 28.03 -6.06 -12.60
N ARG A 238 27.90 -6.61 -11.39
CA ARG A 238 26.95 -7.70 -11.08
C ARG A 238 25.51 -7.20 -11.05
N PHE A 239 25.27 -5.98 -10.56
CA PHE A 239 23.95 -5.39 -10.42
C PHE A 239 23.86 -4.13 -11.26
N ILE A 240 22.86 -4.06 -12.14
CA ILE A 240 22.61 -2.88 -12.96
C ILE A 240 21.14 -2.51 -13.01
N GLY A 241 20.88 -1.23 -13.21
CA GLY A 241 19.54 -0.68 -13.36
C GLY A 241 19.20 -0.33 -14.81
N VAL A 242 17.92 -0.43 -15.13
CA VAL A 242 17.33 0.22 -16.30
C VAL A 242 16.06 0.91 -15.84
N GLN A 243 16.14 2.24 -15.76
CA GLN A 243 15.02 3.11 -15.44
C GLN A 243 14.24 3.37 -16.72
N GLY A 244 13.15 2.65 -16.94
CA GLY A 244 12.35 2.74 -18.16
C GLY A 244 10.91 3.14 -17.89
N LEU A 245 10.52 4.32 -18.40
CA LEU A 245 9.15 4.85 -18.29
C LEU A 245 8.13 3.87 -18.87
N ALA A 246 6.87 4.00 -18.47
CA ALA A 246 5.77 3.21 -19.03
C ALA A 246 5.72 3.33 -20.56
N GLY A 247 5.70 2.19 -21.26
CA GLY A 247 5.54 2.16 -22.71
C GLY A 247 6.79 2.52 -23.52
N THR A 248 7.99 2.37 -22.96
CA THR A 248 9.29 2.65 -23.62
C THR A 248 9.88 1.46 -24.38
N GLY A 249 9.17 0.33 -24.45
CA GLY A 249 9.62 -0.86 -25.18
C GLY A 249 10.67 -1.72 -24.45
N LYS A 250 10.61 -1.79 -23.12
CA LYS A 250 11.49 -2.65 -22.29
C LYS A 250 11.54 -4.10 -22.78
N SER A 251 10.39 -4.70 -23.08
CA SER A 251 10.28 -6.07 -23.60
C SER A 251 10.98 -6.25 -24.95
N HIS A 252 10.87 -5.26 -25.84
CA HIS A 252 11.54 -5.29 -27.14
C HIS A 252 13.06 -5.21 -26.98
N MET A 253 13.56 -4.28 -26.14
CA MET A 253 14.99 -4.19 -25.80
C MET A 253 15.51 -5.48 -25.17
N LEU A 254 14.77 -6.06 -24.22
CA LEU A 254 15.11 -7.32 -23.57
C LEU A 254 15.23 -8.49 -24.55
N ALA A 255 14.33 -8.58 -25.54
CA ALA A 255 14.40 -9.62 -26.55
C ALA A 255 15.71 -9.57 -27.35
N GLN A 256 16.17 -8.36 -27.69
CA GLN A 256 17.43 -8.17 -28.41
C GLN A 256 18.65 -8.50 -27.54
N VAL A 257 18.62 -8.09 -26.27
CA VAL A 257 19.68 -8.42 -25.30
C VAL A 257 19.76 -9.92 -25.05
N LYS A 258 18.60 -10.59 -24.93
CA LYS A 258 18.53 -12.05 -24.76
C LYS A 258 19.24 -12.77 -25.89
N GLU A 259 18.89 -12.45 -27.13
CA GLU A 259 19.47 -13.07 -28.32
C GLU A 259 21.01 -12.91 -28.34
N ALA A 260 21.51 -11.69 -28.08
CA ALA A 260 22.95 -11.43 -28.03
C ALA A 260 23.65 -12.15 -26.87
N ALA A 261 23.03 -12.20 -25.69
CA ALA A 261 23.58 -12.88 -24.52
C ALA A 261 23.61 -14.40 -24.70
N GLU A 262 22.55 -14.99 -25.27
CA GLU A 262 22.48 -16.42 -25.56
C GLU A 262 23.49 -16.84 -26.63
N ALA A 263 23.70 -16.01 -27.65
CA ALA A 263 24.78 -16.21 -28.63
C ALA A 263 26.18 -16.19 -27.98
N ALA A 264 26.36 -15.42 -26.90
CA ALA A 264 27.58 -15.41 -26.09
C ALA A 264 27.67 -16.56 -25.06
N GLY A 265 26.69 -17.47 -25.04
CA GLY A 265 26.64 -18.63 -24.16
C GLY A 265 26.11 -18.34 -22.74
N PHE A 266 25.45 -17.20 -22.53
CA PHE A 266 24.72 -16.89 -21.30
C PHE A 266 23.28 -17.39 -21.36
N LYS A 267 22.65 -17.54 -20.21
CA LYS A 267 21.21 -17.81 -20.09
C LYS A 267 20.52 -16.58 -19.54
N VAL A 268 19.43 -16.15 -20.17
CA VAL A 268 18.60 -15.06 -19.65
C VAL A 268 17.35 -15.63 -19.00
N GLN A 269 17.26 -15.43 -17.70
CA GLN A 269 16.13 -15.84 -16.87
C GLN A 269 15.47 -14.60 -16.28
N ALA A 270 14.19 -14.68 -15.93
CA ALA A 270 13.47 -13.52 -15.41
C ALA A 270 12.62 -13.80 -14.17
N VAL A 271 12.48 -12.79 -13.34
CA VAL A 271 11.55 -12.76 -12.22
C VAL A 271 10.73 -11.50 -12.22
N ALA A 272 9.47 -11.61 -11.82
CA ALA A 272 8.56 -10.50 -11.67
C ALA A 272 7.70 -10.65 -10.41
N SER A 273 7.06 -9.56 -10.00
CA SER A 273 6.21 -9.56 -8.81
C SER A 273 4.80 -10.11 -9.06
N TYR A 274 4.30 -10.03 -10.29
CA TYR A 274 2.93 -10.44 -10.63
C TYR A 274 2.91 -11.46 -11.78
N GLY A 275 1.85 -12.28 -11.83
CA GLY A 275 1.74 -13.41 -12.77
C GLY A 275 1.68 -12.99 -14.23
N LYS A 276 0.95 -11.93 -14.57
CA LYS A 276 0.82 -11.49 -15.97
C LYS A 276 2.14 -11.02 -16.61
N GLN A 277 3.03 -10.43 -15.82
CA GLN A 277 4.39 -10.10 -16.27
C GLN A 277 5.19 -11.37 -16.56
N ILE A 278 5.00 -12.43 -15.77
CA ILE A 278 5.64 -13.73 -16.02
C ILE A 278 5.19 -14.32 -17.35
N GLU A 279 3.90 -14.23 -17.68
CA GLU A 279 3.39 -14.69 -18.99
C GLU A 279 4.05 -13.94 -20.14
N ALA A 280 4.07 -12.60 -20.08
CA ALA A 280 4.72 -11.77 -21.09
C ALA A 280 6.23 -12.07 -21.25
N LEU A 281 6.92 -12.40 -20.15
CA LEU A 281 8.34 -12.79 -20.19
C LEU A 281 8.53 -14.21 -20.78
N ARG A 282 7.59 -15.13 -20.55
CA ARG A 282 7.60 -16.47 -21.15
C ARG A 282 7.32 -16.43 -22.66
N GLU A 283 6.48 -15.51 -23.13
CA GLU A 283 6.27 -15.26 -24.55
C GLU A 283 7.55 -14.80 -25.27
N LEU A 284 8.46 -14.14 -24.55
CA LEU A 284 9.82 -13.82 -25.03
C LEU A 284 10.79 -15.02 -24.95
N GLY A 285 10.29 -16.20 -24.58
CA GLY A 285 11.06 -17.44 -24.42
C GLY A 285 12.04 -17.40 -23.25
N MET A 286 11.81 -16.60 -22.21
CA MET A 286 12.64 -16.58 -21.01
C MET A 286 12.05 -17.49 -19.93
N GLU A 287 12.92 -18.28 -19.27
CA GLU A 287 12.52 -19.02 -18.07
C GLU A 287 12.15 -18.02 -16.97
N SER A 288 10.87 -18.00 -16.58
CA SER A 288 10.33 -16.95 -15.72
C SER A 288 9.49 -17.49 -14.56
N ARG A 289 9.74 -16.99 -13.34
CA ARG A 289 9.00 -17.31 -12.11
C ARG A 289 8.76 -16.06 -11.26
N THR A 290 7.76 -16.09 -10.37
CA THR A 290 7.56 -14.95 -9.46
C THR A 290 8.70 -14.85 -8.45
N VAL A 291 9.03 -13.63 -8.01
CA VAL A 291 10.08 -13.40 -6.98
C VAL A 291 9.84 -14.24 -5.72
N ALA A 292 8.57 -14.32 -5.27
CA ALA A 292 8.20 -15.13 -4.12
C ALA A 292 8.44 -16.62 -4.37
N SER A 293 8.05 -17.14 -5.53
CA SER A 293 8.24 -18.56 -5.90
C SER A 293 9.72 -18.93 -5.91
N VAL A 294 10.58 -18.10 -6.51
CA VAL A 294 12.03 -18.34 -6.54
C VAL A 294 12.62 -18.40 -5.14
N LEU A 295 12.22 -17.48 -4.26
CA LEU A 295 12.76 -17.38 -2.91
C LEU A 295 12.16 -18.39 -1.90
N GLU A 296 11.01 -18.99 -2.20
CA GLU A 296 10.38 -20.01 -1.37
C GLU A 296 10.59 -21.44 -1.89
N ALA A 297 11.18 -21.58 -3.09
CA ALA A 297 11.51 -22.87 -3.68
C ALA A 297 12.42 -23.71 -2.75
N ARG A 298 12.09 -25.00 -2.61
CA ARG A 298 12.91 -25.97 -1.86
C ARG A 298 14.09 -26.42 -2.71
N GLN A 299 15.13 -26.99 -2.09
CA GLN A 299 16.38 -27.39 -2.77
C GLN A 299 16.19 -28.19 -4.08
N LYS A 300 15.20 -29.10 -4.17
CA LYS A 300 14.95 -29.92 -5.37
C LYS A 300 14.32 -29.16 -6.55
N ASP A 301 13.65 -28.03 -6.30
CA ASP A 301 13.00 -27.16 -7.31
C ASP A 301 13.61 -25.75 -7.28
N ARG A 302 14.86 -25.64 -6.81
CA ARG A 302 15.54 -24.35 -6.71
C ARG A 302 15.72 -23.78 -8.11
N PHE A 303 15.33 -22.52 -8.27
CA PHE A 303 15.65 -21.74 -9.45
C PHE A 303 17.17 -21.62 -9.55
N LYS A 304 17.78 -22.32 -10.53
CA LYS A 304 19.23 -22.46 -10.61
C LYS A 304 19.82 -21.24 -11.29
N LEU A 305 20.68 -20.53 -10.58
CA LEU A 305 21.54 -19.48 -11.10
C LEU A 305 22.97 -20.00 -11.19
N ASP A 306 23.74 -19.47 -12.13
CA ASP A 306 25.16 -19.77 -12.30
C ASP A 306 25.92 -18.51 -12.82
N PRO A 307 27.26 -18.53 -12.91
CA PRO A 307 28.04 -17.39 -13.40
C PRO A 307 27.75 -16.96 -14.84
N LYS A 308 27.09 -17.81 -15.65
CA LYS A 308 26.63 -17.50 -17.01
C LYS A 308 25.14 -17.17 -17.06
N THR A 309 24.53 -16.85 -15.93
CA THR A 309 23.12 -16.47 -15.84
C THR A 309 22.95 -14.97 -15.70
N VAL A 310 22.07 -14.40 -16.52
CA VAL A 310 21.56 -13.03 -16.40
C VAL A 310 20.14 -13.10 -15.86
N LEU A 311 19.97 -12.74 -14.60
CA LEU A 311 18.67 -12.68 -13.95
C LEU A 311 18.04 -11.29 -14.12
N VAL A 312 16.97 -11.22 -14.88
CA VAL A 312 16.19 -10.00 -15.08
C VAL A 312 15.13 -9.89 -13.99
N ILE A 313 15.10 -8.78 -13.25
CA ILE A 313 13.99 -8.42 -12.36
C ILE A 313 13.11 -7.42 -13.10
N ASP A 314 11.95 -7.86 -13.60
CA ASP A 314 10.95 -6.98 -14.20
C ASP A 314 10.07 -6.33 -13.13
N GLU A 315 9.70 -5.08 -13.35
CA GLU A 315 9.01 -4.21 -12.38
C GLU A 315 9.73 -4.13 -11.02
N ALA A 316 11.06 -3.94 -11.04
CA ALA A 316 11.90 -3.83 -9.84
C ALA A 316 11.45 -2.73 -8.85
N GLY A 317 10.70 -1.72 -9.32
CA GLY A 317 10.11 -0.66 -8.50
C GLY A 317 9.08 -1.13 -7.47
N VAL A 318 8.47 -2.32 -7.67
CA VAL A 318 7.52 -2.93 -6.73
C VAL A 318 8.10 -4.05 -5.89
N VAL A 319 9.40 -4.35 -6.01
CA VAL A 319 10.06 -5.38 -5.21
C VAL A 319 10.40 -4.82 -3.81
N PRO A 320 9.87 -5.41 -2.71
CA PRO A 320 10.15 -4.95 -1.35
C PRO A 320 11.60 -5.17 -0.95
N ALA A 321 12.10 -4.38 0.01
CA ALA A 321 13.49 -4.47 0.47
C ALA A 321 13.87 -5.89 0.95
N ARG A 322 12.95 -6.59 1.64
CA ARG A 322 13.18 -7.96 2.13
C ARG A 322 13.46 -8.95 1.01
N LEU A 323 12.70 -8.86 -0.09
CA LEU A 323 12.84 -9.78 -1.21
C LEU A 323 14.05 -9.41 -2.06
N MET A 324 14.30 -8.11 -2.27
CA MET A 324 15.47 -7.63 -2.99
C MET A 324 16.78 -8.07 -2.30
N GLU A 325 16.89 -7.90 -0.97
CA GLU A 325 18.07 -8.35 -0.21
C GLU A 325 18.35 -9.85 -0.45
N ARG A 326 17.30 -10.68 -0.44
CA ARG A 326 17.44 -12.13 -0.63
C ARG A 326 17.80 -12.49 -2.06
N LEU A 327 17.22 -11.82 -3.06
CA LEU A 327 17.57 -12.03 -4.47
C LEU A 327 19.03 -11.65 -4.74
N MET A 328 19.47 -10.50 -4.24
CA MET A 328 20.85 -10.04 -4.45
C MET A 328 21.86 -10.99 -3.79
N LYS A 329 21.60 -11.46 -2.56
CA LYS A 329 22.42 -12.48 -1.89
C LYS A 329 22.47 -13.80 -2.65
N MET A 330 21.34 -14.23 -3.21
CA MET A 330 21.27 -15.45 -4.01
C MET A 330 22.11 -15.33 -5.29
N ALA A 331 22.00 -14.21 -6.01
CA ALA A 331 22.80 -13.98 -7.21
C ALA A 331 24.29 -13.83 -6.92
N GLU A 332 24.66 -13.16 -5.82
CA GLU A 332 26.05 -13.10 -5.36
C GLU A 332 26.61 -14.50 -5.06
N ALA A 333 25.88 -15.32 -4.30
CA ALA A 333 26.33 -16.66 -3.94
C ALA A 333 26.45 -17.60 -5.15
N ASP A 334 25.57 -17.43 -6.14
CA ASP A 334 25.53 -18.28 -7.34
C ASP A 334 26.35 -17.68 -8.50
N GLY A 335 26.97 -16.50 -8.32
CA GLY A 335 27.82 -15.81 -9.30
C GLY A 335 27.07 -15.11 -10.45
N ALA A 336 25.74 -15.08 -10.42
CA ALA A 336 24.90 -14.55 -11.48
C ALA A 336 24.84 -13.01 -11.51
N ARG A 337 24.56 -12.46 -12.69
CA ARG A 337 24.28 -11.03 -12.90
C ARG A 337 22.80 -10.74 -12.68
N ILE A 338 22.46 -9.58 -12.10
CA ILE A 338 21.09 -9.08 -12.00
C ILE A 338 20.91 -7.81 -12.83
N VAL A 339 19.87 -7.79 -13.66
CA VAL A 339 19.37 -6.61 -14.37
C VAL A 339 18.04 -6.18 -13.76
N MET A 340 18.01 -5.02 -13.10
CA MET A 340 16.80 -4.46 -12.49
C MET A 340 16.10 -3.53 -13.48
N LEU A 341 14.98 -3.98 -14.04
CA LEU A 341 14.14 -3.17 -14.92
C LEU A 341 12.95 -2.63 -14.15
N GLY A 342 12.69 -1.33 -14.24
CA GLY A 342 11.52 -0.78 -13.59
C GLY A 342 11.33 0.70 -13.84
N ASP A 343 10.30 1.23 -13.20
CA ASP A 343 9.97 2.63 -13.24
C ASP A 343 9.73 3.15 -11.82
N THR A 344 10.65 3.94 -11.29
CA THR A 344 10.50 4.54 -9.96
C THR A 344 9.38 5.59 -9.86
N GLY A 345 8.82 6.05 -10.98
CA GLY A 345 7.67 6.96 -11.01
C GLY A 345 6.30 6.27 -10.88
N GLN A 346 6.25 4.95 -11.09
CA GLN A 346 5.05 4.13 -10.90
C GLN A 346 4.83 3.77 -9.42
N THR A 347 3.73 3.05 -9.17
CA THR A 347 3.36 2.57 -7.84
C THR A 347 4.46 1.77 -7.17
N LYS A 348 4.58 1.93 -5.85
CA LYS A 348 5.60 1.26 -5.03
C LYS A 348 5.13 -0.10 -4.53
N ALA A 349 6.07 -0.88 -4.00
CA ALA A 349 5.77 -2.09 -3.25
C ALA A 349 4.77 -1.82 -2.12
N ILE A 350 3.91 -2.79 -1.79
CA ILE A 350 3.06 -2.73 -0.60
C ILE A 350 3.91 -2.95 0.66
N GLU A 351 4.76 -3.98 0.67
CA GLU A 351 5.71 -4.24 1.76
C GLU A 351 6.81 -3.17 1.83
N ALA A 352 7.40 -2.97 3.03
CA ALA A 352 8.36 -1.91 3.34
C ALA A 352 9.60 -1.80 2.40
N GLY A 353 10.08 -0.55 2.25
CA GLY A 353 11.27 -0.18 1.49
C GLY A 353 11.03 0.21 0.03
N ARG A 354 12.05 0.83 -0.58
CA ARG A 354 12.09 1.23 -2.01
C ARG A 354 13.46 0.95 -2.64
N PRO A 355 13.95 -0.30 -2.64
CA PRO A 355 15.36 -0.62 -2.89
C PRO A 355 15.84 -0.19 -4.29
N PHE A 356 15.04 -0.37 -5.34
CA PHE A 356 15.45 0.03 -6.70
C PHE A 356 15.74 1.54 -6.80
N HIS A 357 14.91 2.37 -6.16
CA HIS A 357 15.16 3.80 -6.05
C HIS A 357 16.41 4.12 -5.21
N GLN A 358 16.57 3.45 -4.06
CA GLN A 358 17.75 3.67 -3.19
C GLN A 358 19.06 3.31 -3.90
N LEU A 359 19.08 2.23 -4.67
CA LEU A 359 20.24 1.79 -5.44
C LEU A 359 20.60 2.81 -6.52
N GLN A 360 19.61 3.32 -7.27
CA GLN A 360 19.84 4.38 -8.27
C GLN A 360 20.41 5.66 -7.62
N VAL A 361 19.81 6.12 -6.52
CA VAL A 361 20.29 7.31 -5.78
C VAL A 361 21.69 7.09 -5.21
N ALA A 362 22.04 5.86 -4.82
CA ALA A 362 23.37 5.48 -4.33
C ALA A 362 24.42 5.29 -5.44
N GLY A 363 24.06 5.55 -6.71
CA GLY A 363 24.99 5.54 -7.84
C GLY A 363 25.15 4.18 -8.52
N MET A 364 24.19 3.27 -8.41
CA MET A 364 24.15 2.05 -9.22
C MET A 364 24.12 2.42 -10.71
N ALA A 365 24.97 1.78 -11.52
CA ALA A 365 25.00 1.98 -12.96
C ALA A 365 23.61 1.73 -13.56
N THR A 366 23.01 2.77 -14.14
CA THR A 366 21.61 2.75 -14.57
C THR A 366 21.46 3.42 -15.93
N ALA A 367 20.87 2.71 -16.89
CA ALA A 367 20.47 3.29 -18.17
C ALA A 367 19.06 3.89 -18.09
N LEU A 368 18.84 5.03 -18.75
CA LEU A 368 17.54 5.69 -18.83
C LEU A 368 16.86 5.37 -20.17
N MET A 369 15.68 4.77 -20.12
CA MET A 369 14.78 4.62 -21.26
C MET A 369 13.62 5.61 -21.11
N GLY A 370 13.79 6.81 -21.69
CA GLY A 370 12.81 7.90 -21.60
C GLY A 370 11.82 7.99 -22.77
N ASP A 371 12.09 7.31 -23.89
CA ASP A 371 11.33 7.44 -25.13
C ASP A 371 9.99 6.70 -25.07
N ILE A 372 8.90 7.41 -24.73
CA ILE A 372 7.56 6.81 -24.71
C ILE A 372 7.06 6.58 -26.15
N ILE A 373 6.76 5.32 -26.48
CA ILE A 373 6.35 4.89 -27.83
C ILE A 373 4.96 4.22 -27.89
N ARG A 374 4.35 3.97 -26.72
CA ARG A 374 3.06 3.27 -26.61
C ARG A 374 1.89 4.11 -27.13
N GLN A 375 1.78 5.35 -26.67
CA GLN A 375 0.67 6.24 -26.99
C GLN A 375 0.70 6.63 -28.48
N LYS A 376 -0.47 6.55 -29.13
CA LYS A 376 -0.64 6.84 -30.56
C LYS A 376 -1.15 8.26 -30.83
N SER A 377 -1.90 8.86 -29.89
CA SER A 377 -2.24 10.29 -29.93
C SER A 377 -1.07 11.13 -29.40
N PRO A 378 -0.70 12.23 -30.09
CA PRO A 378 0.29 13.20 -29.59
C PRO A 378 -0.10 13.82 -28.24
N GLU A 379 -1.38 14.13 -28.04
CA GLU A 379 -1.90 14.76 -26.82
C GLU A 379 -1.84 13.78 -25.65
N LEU A 380 -2.26 12.53 -25.84
CA LEU A 380 -2.17 11.50 -24.81
C LEU A 380 -0.71 11.21 -24.47
N LYS A 381 0.18 11.16 -25.46
CA LYS A 381 1.62 11.01 -25.24
C LYS A 381 2.16 12.16 -24.37
N ALA A 382 1.84 13.41 -24.72
CA ALA A 382 2.26 14.58 -23.94
C ALA A 382 1.73 14.53 -22.49
N ALA A 383 0.46 14.14 -22.30
CA ALA A 383 -0.11 13.97 -20.97
C ALA A 383 0.63 12.90 -20.14
N VAL A 384 0.96 11.76 -20.74
CA VAL A 384 1.70 10.68 -20.07
C VAL A 384 3.14 11.09 -19.76
N GLU A 385 3.81 11.83 -20.64
CA GLU A 385 5.15 12.36 -20.40
C GLU A 385 5.19 13.36 -19.24
N LEU A 386 4.20 14.26 -19.15
CA LEU A 386 4.06 15.19 -18.02
C LEU A 386 3.85 14.43 -16.71
N ALA A 387 2.98 13.42 -16.71
CA ALA A 387 2.75 12.58 -15.52
C ALA A 387 4.01 11.82 -15.10
N ALA A 388 4.76 11.27 -16.07
CA ALA A 388 6.02 10.57 -15.82
C ALA A 388 7.09 11.48 -15.19
N LYS A 389 7.11 12.78 -15.56
CA LYS A 389 7.98 13.81 -14.96
C LYS A 389 7.47 14.32 -13.60
N GLY A 390 6.38 13.76 -13.09
CA GLY A 390 5.76 14.15 -11.83
C GLY A 390 4.89 15.42 -11.90
N GLN A 391 4.58 15.91 -13.11
CA GLN A 391 3.74 17.08 -13.35
C GLN A 391 2.29 16.65 -13.60
N ALA A 392 1.67 15.97 -12.62
CA ALA A 392 0.36 15.34 -12.79
C ALA A 392 -0.79 16.34 -13.03
N SER A 393 -0.77 17.51 -12.40
CA SER A 393 -1.76 18.57 -12.65
C SER A 393 -1.67 19.11 -14.09
N ALA A 394 -0.45 19.34 -14.60
CA ALA A 394 -0.26 19.75 -15.99
C ALA A 394 -0.71 18.65 -16.97
N SER A 395 -0.43 17.39 -16.65
CA SER A 395 -0.93 16.22 -17.39
C SER A 395 -2.46 16.19 -17.44
N LEU A 396 -3.12 16.37 -16.30
CA LEU A 396 -4.58 16.42 -16.20
C LEU A 396 -5.15 17.58 -17.03
N GLY A 397 -4.49 18.74 -17.01
CA GLY A 397 -4.87 19.89 -17.84
C GLY A 397 -4.84 19.58 -19.34
N VAL A 398 -3.88 18.79 -19.82
CA VAL A 398 -3.85 18.33 -21.22
C VAL A 398 -5.05 17.42 -21.53
N LEU A 399 -5.35 16.46 -20.65
CA LEU A 399 -6.48 15.55 -20.85
C LEU A 399 -7.84 16.28 -20.83
N ASP A 400 -8.00 17.23 -19.92
CA ASP A 400 -9.22 18.02 -19.80
C ASP A 400 -9.40 19.00 -20.97
N GLN A 401 -8.39 19.82 -21.25
CA GLN A 401 -8.53 20.92 -22.21
C GLN A 401 -8.41 20.47 -23.66
N LYS A 402 -7.50 19.54 -23.97
CA LYS A 402 -7.24 19.13 -25.37
C LYS A 402 -8.06 17.93 -25.79
N LEU A 403 -8.25 16.95 -24.88
CA LEU A 403 -8.97 15.72 -25.19
C LEU A 403 -10.42 15.71 -24.67
N LYS A 404 -10.82 16.69 -23.84
CA LYS A 404 -12.14 16.73 -23.18
C LYS A 404 -12.47 15.41 -22.48
N ALA A 405 -11.44 14.81 -21.90
CA ALA A 405 -11.47 13.46 -21.37
C ALA A 405 -11.85 13.40 -19.89
N VAL A 406 -12.10 14.54 -19.22
CA VAL A 406 -12.43 14.59 -17.80
C VAL A 406 -13.92 14.86 -17.62
N HIS A 407 -14.61 13.94 -16.97
CA HIS A 407 -16.04 13.97 -16.70
C HIS A 407 -16.28 14.15 -15.20
N THR A 408 -17.05 15.17 -14.82
CA THR A 408 -17.37 15.44 -13.42
C THR A 408 -18.78 14.94 -13.11
N ILE A 409 -18.90 13.94 -12.24
CA ILE A 409 -20.15 13.34 -11.76
C ILE A 409 -20.04 13.18 -10.24
N LYS A 410 -20.80 14.00 -9.50
CA LYS A 410 -20.68 14.13 -8.04
C LYS A 410 -21.08 12.87 -7.29
N ASP A 411 -22.18 12.25 -7.68
CA ASP A 411 -22.68 11.04 -7.03
C ASP A 411 -21.86 9.81 -7.46
N ASP A 412 -21.54 8.95 -6.50
CA ASP A 412 -20.71 7.76 -6.75
C ASP A 412 -21.45 6.74 -7.61
N GLY A 413 -22.73 6.49 -7.34
CA GLY A 413 -23.56 5.54 -8.09
C GLY A 413 -23.74 5.99 -9.54
N GLU A 414 -24.13 7.24 -9.76
CA GLU A 414 -24.27 7.82 -11.10
C GLU A 414 -22.95 7.78 -11.88
N ARG A 415 -21.82 8.01 -11.20
CA ARG A 415 -20.49 7.97 -11.81
C ARG A 415 -20.12 6.54 -12.23
N TYR A 416 -20.35 5.56 -11.36
CA TYR A 416 -20.11 4.15 -11.68
C TYR A 416 -21.00 3.68 -12.83
N ASP A 417 -22.27 4.07 -12.83
CA ASP A 417 -23.21 3.79 -13.90
C ASP A 417 -22.77 4.42 -15.23
N ALA A 418 -22.26 5.66 -15.22
CA ALA A 418 -21.75 6.31 -16.42
C ALA A 418 -20.56 5.56 -17.01
N ILE A 419 -19.60 5.15 -16.17
CA ILE A 419 -18.45 4.34 -16.60
C ILE A 419 -18.89 2.98 -17.15
N ALA A 420 -19.79 2.31 -16.44
CA ALA A 420 -20.33 1.02 -16.82
C ALA A 420 -21.10 1.08 -18.14
N LYS A 421 -21.98 2.08 -18.31
CA LYS A 421 -22.71 2.34 -19.56
C LYS A 421 -21.74 2.64 -20.69
N ARG A 422 -20.72 3.48 -20.46
CA ARG A 422 -19.69 3.76 -21.46
C ARG A 422 -19.01 2.48 -21.95
N TYR A 423 -18.61 1.61 -21.03
CA TYR A 423 -18.06 0.29 -21.37
C TYR A 423 -19.06 -0.59 -22.14
N ALA A 424 -20.32 -0.63 -21.70
CA ALA A 424 -21.37 -1.42 -22.32
C ALA A 424 -21.74 -0.93 -23.75
N THR A 425 -21.53 0.34 -24.08
CA THR A 425 -21.74 0.83 -25.47
C THR A 425 -20.71 0.33 -26.48
N LEU A 426 -19.54 -0.13 -26.01
CA LEU A 426 -18.48 -0.65 -26.88
C LEU A 426 -18.84 -2.02 -27.44
N ASN A 427 -18.30 -2.38 -28.60
CA ASN A 427 -18.45 -3.74 -29.13
C ASN A 427 -17.55 -4.73 -28.38
N ASN A 428 -17.68 -6.03 -28.65
CA ASN A 428 -16.97 -7.07 -27.89
C ASN A 428 -15.44 -6.98 -28.01
N ASP A 429 -14.90 -6.62 -29.18
CA ASP A 429 -13.45 -6.51 -29.39
C ASP A 429 -12.89 -5.26 -28.69
N GLU A 430 -13.60 -4.13 -28.79
CA GLU A 430 -13.26 -2.91 -28.06
C GLU A 430 -13.31 -3.10 -26.54
N ARG A 431 -14.30 -3.86 -26.03
CA ARG A 431 -14.39 -4.21 -24.61
C ARG A 431 -13.18 -5.02 -24.14
N ARG A 432 -12.73 -6.00 -24.94
CA ARG A 432 -11.52 -6.80 -24.63
C ARG A 432 -10.27 -5.92 -24.49
N GLU A 433 -10.20 -4.85 -25.28
CA GLU A 433 -9.10 -3.88 -25.26
C GLU A 433 -9.39 -2.64 -24.38
N THR A 434 -10.44 -2.67 -23.55
CA THR A 434 -10.78 -1.59 -22.62
C THR A 434 -10.53 -2.00 -21.18
N LEU A 435 -9.85 -1.13 -20.43
CA LEU A 435 -9.58 -1.33 -19.01
C LEU A 435 -10.32 -0.29 -18.17
N ILE A 436 -11.15 -0.75 -17.23
CA ILE A 436 -11.69 0.10 -16.18
C ILE A 436 -10.72 0.12 -15.00
N VAL A 437 -10.25 1.29 -14.60
CA VAL A 437 -9.24 1.48 -13.54
C VAL A 437 -9.82 2.32 -12.41
N THR A 438 -9.56 1.93 -11.17
CA THR A 438 -9.99 2.67 -9.97
C THR A 438 -8.96 2.56 -8.84
N GLY A 439 -9.10 3.41 -7.82
CA GLY A 439 -8.14 3.49 -6.73
C GLY A 439 -8.32 2.44 -5.63
N THR A 440 -9.54 1.99 -5.34
CA THR A 440 -9.86 1.13 -4.18
C THR A 440 -10.50 -0.19 -4.58
N ASN A 441 -10.45 -1.20 -3.70
CA ASN A 441 -11.16 -2.46 -3.93
C ASN A 441 -12.69 -2.28 -3.86
N ASP A 442 -13.17 -1.35 -3.03
CA ASP A 442 -14.60 -1.09 -2.85
C ASP A 442 -15.19 -0.47 -4.11
N SER A 443 -14.59 0.60 -4.63
CA SER A 443 -15.02 1.21 -5.90
C SER A 443 -14.87 0.22 -7.07
N ARG A 444 -13.88 -0.69 -7.02
CA ARG A 444 -13.73 -1.76 -8.03
C ARG A 444 -14.87 -2.76 -7.98
N ASN A 445 -15.28 -3.18 -6.80
CA ASN A 445 -16.41 -4.09 -6.62
C ASN A 445 -17.71 -3.46 -7.09
N ALA A 446 -17.94 -2.18 -6.74
CA ALA A 446 -19.09 -1.41 -7.19
C ALA A 446 -19.11 -1.23 -8.72
N LEU A 447 -17.97 -0.90 -9.34
CA LEU A 447 -17.86 -0.80 -10.80
C LEU A 447 -18.07 -2.13 -11.52
N ASN A 448 -17.59 -3.24 -10.93
CA ASN A 448 -17.85 -4.57 -11.47
C ASN A 448 -19.34 -4.91 -11.45
N GLU A 449 -20.04 -4.57 -10.36
CA GLU A 449 -21.50 -4.72 -10.27
C GLU A 449 -22.22 -3.86 -11.29
N ALA A 450 -21.92 -2.56 -11.34
CA ALA A 450 -22.52 -1.63 -12.30
C ALA A 450 -22.29 -2.09 -13.74
N THR A 451 -21.09 -2.60 -14.07
CA THR A 451 -20.76 -3.10 -15.42
C THR A 451 -21.53 -4.37 -15.75
N HIS A 452 -21.67 -5.30 -14.80
CA HIS A 452 -22.48 -6.51 -14.97
C HIS A 452 -23.95 -6.15 -15.27
N GLN A 453 -24.52 -5.20 -14.52
CA GLN A 453 -25.88 -4.71 -14.76
C GLN A 453 -26.00 -3.98 -16.11
N ALA A 454 -25.06 -3.10 -16.45
CA ALA A 454 -25.08 -2.34 -17.70
C ALA A 454 -24.95 -3.22 -18.96
N LEU A 455 -24.32 -4.39 -18.84
CA LEU A 455 -24.26 -5.39 -19.93
C LEU A 455 -25.57 -6.21 -20.05
N GLY A 456 -26.55 -5.99 -19.17
CA GLY A 456 -27.81 -6.73 -19.14
C GLY A 456 -27.63 -8.18 -18.70
N LEU A 457 -26.59 -8.47 -17.92
CA LEU A 457 -26.28 -9.82 -17.42
C LEU A 457 -26.93 -10.13 -16.07
N GLY A 458 -27.38 -9.10 -15.34
CA GLY A 458 -28.07 -9.26 -14.06
C GLY A 458 -29.41 -9.99 -14.19
N GLY A 459 -29.72 -10.83 -13.21
CA GLY A 459 -30.91 -11.66 -13.15
C GLY A 459 -30.95 -12.83 -14.15
N ARG A 460 -29.84 -13.12 -14.85
CA ARG A 460 -29.73 -14.20 -15.85
C ARG A 460 -28.85 -15.36 -15.39
N GLY A 461 -28.23 -15.23 -14.24
CA GLY A 461 -27.27 -16.17 -13.68
C GLY A 461 -27.73 -16.76 -12.35
N PHE A 462 -26.75 -17.17 -11.56
CA PHE A 462 -26.97 -17.69 -10.20
C PHE A 462 -26.04 -16.99 -9.21
N GLU A 463 -26.48 -16.87 -7.97
CA GLU A 463 -25.62 -16.37 -6.90
C GLU A 463 -24.60 -17.42 -6.47
N PHE A 464 -23.33 -17.03 -6.44
CA PHE A 464 -22.24 -17.86 -5.93
C PHE A 464 -21.54 -17.19 -4.76
N LYS A 465 -20.98 -18.00 -3.86
CA LYS A 465 -20.05 -17.53 -2.84
C LYS A 465 -18.66 -17.44 -3.46
N MET A 466 -18.14 -16.23 -3.55
CA MET A 466 -16.79 -15.92 -3.99
C MET A 466 -15.92 -15.50 -2.79
N LEU A 467 -14.61 -15.47 -2.98
CA LEU A 467 -13.66 -15.13 -1.92
C LEU A 467 -12.93 -13.82 -2.22
N THR A 468 -13.15 -12.83 -1.36
CA THR A 468 -12.36 -11.59 -1.35
C THR A 468 -11.30 -11.70 -0.26
N ARG A 469 -10.03 -11.48 -0.60
CA ARG A 469 -8.93 -11.55 0.37
C ARG A 469 -9.05 -10.43 1.40
N ARG A 470 -9.01 -10.75 2.70
CA ARG A 470 -8.92 -9.73 3.74
C ARG A 470 -7.52 -9.12 3.78
N ASP A 471 -7.46 -7.80 3.83
CA ASP A 471 -6.21 -7.06 3.94
C ASP A 471 -5.66 -7.11 5.37
N THR A 472 -4.99 -8.21 5.71
CA THR A 472 -4.41 -8.45 7.04
C THR A 472 -2.89 -8.61 6.97
N THR A 473 -2.22 -8.00 7.94
CA THR A 473 -0.79 -8.19 8.22
C THR A 473 -0.51 -9.57 8.81
N GLN A 474 0.72 -10.06 8.68
CA GLN A 474 1.19 -11.28 9.34
C GLN A 474 1.12 -11.17 10.86
N ALA A 475 1.34 -9.97 11.41
CA ALA A 475 1.16 -9.67 12.82
C ALA A 475 -0.30 -9.87 13.28
N GLU A 476 -1.27 -9.41 12.50
CA GLU A 476 -2.70 -9.62 12.79
C GLU A 476 -3.11 -11.09 12.67
N ARG A 477 -2.61 -11.81 11.65
CA ARG A 477 -2.91 -13.25 11.46
C ARG A 477 -2.41 -14.15 12.58
N ARG A 478 -1.57 -13.65 13.48
CA ARG A 478 -1.12 -14.37 14.70
C ARG A 478 -2.07 -14.20 15.89
N VAL A 479 -3.09 -13.36 15.75
CA VAL A 479 -3.97 -12.95 16.84
C VAL A 479 -5.43 -13.22 16.47
N ALA A 480 -6.10 -14.06 17.26
CA ALA A 480 -7.47 -14.50 17.00
C ALA A 480 -8.49 -13.35 16.89
N LYS A 481 -8.29 -12.26 17.65
CA LYS A 481 -9.15 -11.06 17.66
C LYS A 481 -9.38 -10.44 16.27
N TYR A 482 -8.44 -10.60 15.33
CA TYR A 482 -8.55 -10.02 13.98
C TYR A 482 -9.22 -10.93 12.97
N PHE A 483 -9.65 -12.13 13.37
CA PHE A 483 -10.46 -13.01 12.54
C PHE A 483 -11.94 -12.74 12.83
N ILE A 484 -12.73 -12.57 11.78
CA ILE A 484 -14.16 -12.30 11.90
C ILE A 484 -14.92 -13.63 11.73
N ALA A 485 -15.93 -13.86 12.56
CA ALA A 485 -16.78 -15.03 12.42
C ALA A 485 -17.42 -15.06 11.02
N GLY A 486 -17.35 -16.20 10.35
CA GLY A 486 -17.76 -16.37 8.96
C GLY A 486 -16.63 -16.25 7.93
N ASP A 487 -15.48 -15.68 8.29
CA ASP A 487 -14.30 -15.66 7.42
C ASP A 487 -13.86 -17.07 7.03
N ILE A 488 -13.22 -17.20 5.87
CA ILE A 488 -12.62 -18.43 5.40
C ILE A 488 -11.10 -18.35 5.56
N VAL A 489 -10.55 -19.31 6.30
CA VAL A 489 -9.12 -19.51 6.49
C VAL A 489 -8.66 -20.67 5.63
N GLN A 490 -7.57 -20.46 4.89
CA GLN A 490 -6.97 -21.46 4.03
C GLN A 490 -5.46 -21.55 4.32
N PRO A 491 -4.97 -22.65 4.92
CA PRO A 491 -3.56 -22.82 5.23
C PRO A 491 -2.68 -22.89 3.98
N GLU A 492 -1.50 -22.26 4.04
CA GLU A 492 -0.49 -22.31 2.98
C GLU A 492 0.50 -23.48 3.15
N ARG A 493 0.37 -24.23 4.25
CA ARG A 493 1.10 -25.46 4.57
C ARG A 493 0.32 -26.27 5.59
N ASP A 494 0.69 -27.53 5.78
CA ASP A 494 0.12 -28.39 6.81
C ASP A 494 0.52 -27.94 8.22
N TYR A 495 -0.42 -28.04 9.15
CA TYR A 495 -0.22 -27.82 10.58
C TYR A 495 -0.79 -28.99 11.38
N LYS A 496 0.09 -29.64 12.17
CA LYS A 496 -0.34 -30.66 13.15
C LYS A 496 -1.28 -30.06 14.20
N ALA A 497 -1.02 -28.82 14.62
CA ALA A 497 -1.88 -28.10 15.53
C ALA A 497 -3.23 -27.81 14.85
N GLY A 498 -4.31 -28.38 15.38
CA GLY A 498 -5.65 -28.28 14.81
C GLY A 498 -5.87 -29.13 13.55
N ASN A 499 -4.92 -30.00 13.16
CA ASN A 499 -5.00 -30.82 11.95
C ASN A 499 -5.36 -30.04 10.67
N LEU A 500 -4.86 -28.81 10.54
CA LEU A 500 -5.13 -27.99 9.37
C LEU A 500 -4.27 -28.45 8.20
N ARG A 501 -4.90 -28.70 7.05
CA ARG A 501 -4.21 -29.17 5.84
C ARG A 501 -4.04 -28.04 4.83
N GLN A 502 -2.93 -28.09 4.10
CA GLN A 502 -2.61 -27.13 3.05
C GLN A 502 -3.71 -27.09 1.99
N GLY A 503 -4.17 -25.88 1.68
CA GLY A 503 -5.15 -25.68 0.61
C GLY A 503 -6.60 -26.04 0.96
N GLU A 504 -6.87 -26.69 2.08
CA GLU A 504 -8.25 -26.92 2.55
C GLU A 504 -8.85 -25.64 3.15
N MET A 505 -10.18 -25.50 3.08
CA MET A 505 -10.89 -24.30 3.54
C MET A 505 -11.60 -24.55 4.88
N TYR A 506 -11.42 -23.62 5.82
CA TYR A 506 -12.02 -23.69 7.14
C TYR A 506 -12.75 -22.37 7.45
N ARG A 507 -14.02 -22.46 7.85
CA ARG A 507 -14.80 -21.29 8.28
C ARG A 507 -14.49 -20.94 9.73
N VAL A 508 -14.24 -19.66 10.01
CA VAL A 508 -14.06 -19.14 11.37
C VAL A 508 -15.40 -19.13 12.08
N ILE A 509 -15.46 -19.79 13.25
CA ILE A 509 -16.61 -19.73 14.15
C ILE A 509 -16.41 -18.63 15.19
N GLY A 510 -15.20 -18.52 15.74
CA GLY A 510 -14.84 -17.49 16.71
C GLY A 510 -13.63 -17.88 17.56
N ALA A 511 -13.36 -17.11 18.61
CA ALA A 511 -12.36 -17.46 19.62
C ALA A 511 -12.93 -18.43 20.66
N LEU A 512 -12.08 -19.32 21.19
CA LEU A 512 -12.44 -20.25 22.24
C LEU A 512 -12.63 -19.53 23.58
N ALA A 513 -13.72 -19.83 24.29
CA ALA A 513 -13.96 -19.31 25.63
C ALA A 513 -12.82 -19.69 26.60
N GLY A 514 -12.35 -18.73 27.40
CA GLY A 514 -11.23 -18.93 28.34
C GLY A 514 -9.83 -18.98 27.70
N LYS A 515 -9.72 -19.14 26.37
CA LYS A 515 -8.45 -19.06 25.62
C LYS A 515 -8.62 -18.10 24.43
N PRO A 516 -8.52 -16.78 24.66
CA PRO A 516 -8.93 -15.78 23.67
C PRO A 516 -8.07 -15.74 22.40
N ASN A 517 -6.92 -16.43 22.37
CA ASN A 517 -6.10 -16.57 21.17
C ASN A 517 -6.19 -17.94 20.49
N ASP A 518 -7.05 -18.84 20.96
CA ASP A 518 -7.34 -20.09 20.26
C ASP A 518 -8.59 -19.87 19.40
N LEU A 519 -8.52 -20.17 18.10
CA LEU A 519 -9.62 -20.04 17.15
C LEU A 519 -10.30 -21.38 16.92
N VAL A 520 -11.63 -21.37 16.94
CA VAL A 520 -12.48 -22.48 16.52
C VAL A 520 -12.83 -22.29 15.05
N VAL A 521 -12.55 -23.31 14.24
CA VAL A 521 -12.84 -23.31 12.81
C VAL A 521 -13.54 -24.60 12.38
N GLU A 522 -14.35 -24.53 11.34
CA GLU A 522 -15.13 -25.64 10.79
C GLU A 522 -14.69 -25.93 9.35
N HIS A 523 -14.31 -27.18 9.06
CA HIS A 523 -13.91 -27.58 7.72
C HIS A 523 -15.09 -27.48 6.73
N MET A 524 -14.88 -26.86 5.57
CA MET A 524 -15.98 -26.50 4.67
C MET A 524 -16.70 -27.70 4.05
N GLU A 525 -16.00 -28.82 3.83
CA GLU A 525 -16.59 -30.02 3.23
C GLU A 525 -17.10 -30.98 4.31
N SER A 526 -16.20 -31.47 5.17
CA SER A 526 -16.53 -32.48 6.20
C SER A 526 -17.33 -31.94 7.39
N LYS A 527 -17.47 -30.61 7.53
CA LYS A 527 -18.14 -29.93 8.67
C LYS A 527 -17.53 -30.21 10.05
N VAL A 528 -16.35 -30.84 10.10
CA VAL A 528 -15.65 -31.12 11.35
C VAL A 528 -15.10 -29.82 11.94
N ARG A 529 -15.36 -29.59 13.22
CA ARG A 529 -14.80 -28.46 13.97
C ARG A 529 -13.47 -28.83 14.59
N THR A 530 -12.52 -27.90 14.53
CA THR A 530 -11.21 -28.02 15.13
C THR A 530 -10.80 -26.69 15.76
N THR A 531 -9.80 -26.73 16.62
CA THR A 531 -9.27 -25.55 17.30
C THR A 531 -7.77 -25.45 17.09
N PHE A 532 -7.27 -24.22 16.88
CA PHE A 532 -5.83 -23.97 16.79
C PHE A 532 -5.47 -22.57 17.27
N ASN A 533 -4.20 -22.37 17.64
CA ASN A 533 -3.69 -21.05 18.01
C ASN A 533 -2.99 -20.38 16.80
N PRO A 534 -3.48 -19.24 16.29
CA PRO A 534 -2.89 -18.57 15.11
C PRO A 534 -1.45 -18.10 15.31
N ALA A 535 -1.00 -17.88 16.54
CA ALA A 535 0.40 -17.53 16.81
C ALA A 535 1.36 -18.67 16.41
N ARG A 536 0.89 -19.92 16.42
CA ARG A 536 1.63 -21.13 16.03
C ARG A 536 1.34 -21.56 14.59
N ALA A 537 0.24 -21.12 14.00
CA ALA A 537 -0.15 -21.41 12.62
C ALA A 537 -0.48 -20.13 11.84
N ALA A 538 0.56 -19.32 11.53
CA ALA A 538 0.37 -17.97 10.99
C ALA A 538 0.41 -17.87 9.45
N LYS A 539 0.98 -18.86 8.72
CA LYS A 539 0.94 -18.87 7.24
C LYS A 539 -0.44 -19.32 6.76
N LEU A 540 -1.38 -18.40 6.88
CA LEU A 540 -2.78 -18.54 6.51
C LEU A 540 -3.14 -17.45 5.51
N SER A 541 -3.93 -17.81 4.52
CA SER A 541 -4.70 -16.85 3.73
C SER A 541 -6.09 -16.72 4.35
N VAL A 542 -6.55 -15.49 4.53
CA VAL A 542 -7.84 -15.16 5.16
C VAL A 542 -8.70 -14.43 4.15
N TYR A 543 -9.94 -14.88 4.01
CA TYR A 543 -10.88 -14.41 3.01
C TYR A 543 -12.23 -14.09 3.65
N GLU A 544 -12.85 -13.04 3.14
CA GLU A 544 -14.24 -12.73 3.36
C GLU A 544 -15.08 -13.39 2.25
N PRO A 545 -16.05 -14.24 2.58
CA PRO A 545 -16.98 -14.77 1.60
C PRO A 545 -17.97 -13.69 1.17
N VAL A 546 -17.99 -13.39 -0.13
CA VAL A 546 -18.90 -12.40 -0.73
C VAL A 546 -19.84 -13.14 -1.68
N ARG A 547 -21.13 -12.81 -1.66
CA ARG A 547 -22.07 -13.31 -2.66
C ARG A 547 -22.10 -12.37 -3.85
N ALA A 548 -22.04 -12.92 -5.06
CA ALA A 548 -22.43 -12.18 -6.24
C ALA A 548 -23.00 -13.13 -7.29
N GLU A 549 -23.83 -12.56 -8.15
CA GLU A 549 -24.33 -13.25 -9.34
C GLU A 549 -23.20 -13.42 -10.36
N LEU A 550 -23.14 -14.61 -10.98
CA LEU A 550 -22.38 -14.84 -12.20
C LEU A 550 -23.33 -15.36 -13.28
N SER A 551 -23.19 -14.80 -14.47
CA SER A 551 -23.98 -15.07 -15.66
C SER A 551 -23.07 -15.51 -16.80
N ALA A 552 -23.60 -16.28 -17.75
CA ALA A 552 -22.88 -16.56 -18.98
C ALA A 552 -22.59 -15.24 -19.74
N GLY A 553 -21.35 -15.09 -20.22
CA GLY A 553 -20.82 -13.85 -20.80
C GLY A 553 -20.11 -12.93 -19.79
N ASP A 554 -20.13 -13.24 -18.49
CA ASP A 554 -19.34 -12.50 -17.51
C ASP A 554 -17.84 -12.67 -17.75
N TRP A 555 -17.08 -11.62 -17.46
CA TRP A 555 -15.63 -11.75 -17.33
C TRP A 555 -15.25 -11.93 -15.88
N VAL A 556 -14.48 -12.98 -15.60
CA VAL A 556 -13.99 -13.29 -14.25
C VAL A 556 -12.49 -13.42 -14.24
N ARG A 557 -11.90 -13.23 -13.06
CA ARG A 557 -10.49 -13.46 -12.79
C ARG A 557 -10.32 -14.53 -11.72
N ALA A 558 -9.35 -15.40 -11.90
CA ALA A 558 -8.91 -16.30 -10.83
C ALA A 558 -8.20 -15.49 -9.75
N THR A 559 -8.61 -15.63 -8.48
CA THR A 559 -8.03 -14.89 -7.34
C THR A 559 -6.98 -15.67 -6.58
N ARG A 560 -6.71 -16.91 -7.01
CA ARG A 560 -5.69 -17.80 -6.45
C ARG A 560 -5.20 -18.79 -7.50
N HIS A 561 -3.92 -19.15 -7.42
CA HIS A 561 -3.36 -20.21 -8.23
C HIS A 561 -3.93 -21.58 -7.81
N ASN A 562 -4.33 -22.40 -8.78
CA ASN A 562 -4.77 -23.76 -8.62
C ASN A 562 -4.18 -24.63 -9.74
N ALA A 563 -3.11 -25.36 -9.42
CA ALA A 563 -2.40 -26.19 -10.38
C ALA A 563 -3.25 -27.35 -10.94
N ALA A 564 -4.17 -27.91 -10.15
CA ALA A 564 -5.03 -29.02 -10.60
C ALA A 564 -6.02 -28.60 -11.69
N LEU A 565 -6.43 -27.32 -11.67
CA LEU A 565 -7.28 -26.70 -12.70
C LEU A 565 -6.47 -25.86 -13.69
N ASP A 566 -5.14 -25.88 -13.57
CA ASP A 566 -4.20 -25.05 -14.34
C ASP A 566 -4.49 -23.52 -14.25
N LEU A 567 -5.20 -23.05 -13.22
CA LEU A 567 -5.54 -21.64 -13.07
C LEU A 567 -4.38 -20.87 -12.40
N ALA A 568 -3.89 -19.80 -13.00
CA ALA A 568 -2.96 -18.88 -12.35
C ALA A 568 -3.70 -17.67 -11.76
N ASN A 569 -3.13 -17.10 -10.68
CA ASN A 569 -3.74 -15.95 -10.01
C ASN A 569 -3.64 -14.71 -10.92
N GLY A 570 -4.78 -14.10 -11.22
CA GLY A 570 -4.90 -12.95 -12.10
C GLY A 570 -5.36 -13.30 -13.52
N ASP A 571 -5.37 -14.59 -13.88
CA ASP A 571 -5.87 -15.06 -15.17
C ASP A 571 -7.32 -14.63 -15.36
N ARG A 572 -7.64 -14.18 -16.57
CA ARG A 572 -8.98 -13.72 -16.93
C ARG A 572 -9.64 -14.71 -17.88
N PHE A 573 -10.89 -15.02 -17.61
CA PHE A 573 -11.69 -15.95 -18.40
C PHE A 573 -13.09 -15.38 -18.61
N GLU A 574 -13.71 -15.83 -19.70
CA GLU A 574 -15.13 -15.62 -19.94
C GLU A 574 -15.92 -16.76 -19.26
N VAL A 575 -17.03 -16.43 -18.63
CA VAL A 575 -17.97 -17.41 -18.08
C VAL A 575 -18.79 -17.95 -19.25
N LEU A 576 -18.57 -19.21 -19.59
CA LEU A 576 -19.23 -19.87 -20.73
C LEU A 576 -20.62 -20.39 -20.35
N ALA A 577 -20.77 -20.90 -19.13
CA ALA A 577 -22.03 -21.44 -18.64
C ALA A 577 -22.08 -21.43 -17.10
N VAL A 578 -23.27 -21.25 -16.55
CA VAL A 578 -23.55 -21.33 -15.12
C VAL A 578 -24.76 -22.22 -14.84
N THR A 579 -24.69 -22.99 -13.76
CA THR A 579 -25.81 -23.74 -13.19
C THR A 579 -25.89 -23.41 -11.69
N PRO A 580 -26.93 -23.82 -10.94
CA PRO A 580 -26.99 -23.55 -9.50
C PRO A 580 -25.79 -24.06 -8.69
N THR A 581 -25.04 -25.04 -9.21
CA THR A 581 -23.94 -25.69 -8.50
C THR A 581 -22.60 -25.66 -9.24
N THR A 582 -22.55 -25.17 -10.49
CA THR A 582 -21.32 -25.17 -11.28
C THR A 582 -21.13 -23.89 -12.08
N VAL A 583 -19.87 -23.51 -12.25
CA VAL A 583 -19.44 -22.40 -13.12
C VAL A 583 -18.42 -22.95 -14.11
N THR A 584 -18.69 -22.77 -15.40
CA THR A 584 -17.77 -23.13 -16.48
C THR A 584 -17.14 -21.86 -17.04
N ILE A 585 -15.82 -21.76 -16.94
CA ILE A 585 -15.03 -20.64 -17.46
C ILE A 585 -14.16 -21.11 -18.62
N GLY A 586 -13.84 -20.22 -19.55
CA GLY A 586 -12.94 -20.54 -20.64
C GLY A 586 -12.40 -19.33 -21.40
N GLY A 587 -11.40 -19.61 -22.23
CA GLY A 587 -10.68 -18.62 -23.03
C GLY A 587 -9.42 -19.25 -23.63
N ASN A 588 -9.04 -18.82 -24.84
CA ASN A 588 -7.82 -19.27 -25.53
C ASN A 588 -7.69 -20.81 -25.62
N GLY A 589 -8.80 -21.51 -25.95
CA GLY A 589 -8.84 -22.97 -26.08
C GLY A 589 -8.90 -23.74 -24.76
N ARG A 590 -8.89 -23.05 -23.61
CA ARG A 590 -8.98 -23.66 -22.28
C ARG A 590 -10.41 -23.60 -21.78
N ARG A 591 -10.86 -24.68 -21.11
CA ARG A 591 -12.19 -24.78 -20.49
C ARG A 591 -12.07 -25.48 -19.14
N VAL A 592 -12.56 -24.82 -18.10
CA VAL A 592 -12.50 -25.30 -16.72
C VAL A 592 -13.88 -25.22 -16.10
N THR A 593 -14.35 -26.32 -15.51
CA THR A 593 -15.61 -26.39 -14.78
C THR A 593 -15.32 -26.49 -13.29
N MET A 594 -15.88 -25.57 -12.51
CA MET A 594 -15.71 -25.50 -11.06
C MET A 594 -17.01 -25.86 -10.35
N ASN A 595 -16.91 -26.65 -9.28
CA ASN A 595 -18.04 -26.95 -8.39
C ASN A 595 -18.15 -25.84 -7.34
N ALA A 596 -19.35 -25.27 -7.21
CA ALA A 596 -19.67 -24.19 -6.27
C ALA A 596 -20.64 -24.62 -5.15
N ALA A 597 -21.02 -25.90 -5.09
CA ALA A 597 -21.99 -26.41 -4.12
C ALA A 597 -21.43 -26.52 -2.69
N THR A 598 -20.17 -26.96 -2.56
CA THR A 598 -19.57 -27.33 -1.26
C THR A 598 -18.66 -26.25 -0.69
N ALA A 599 -18.00 -25.47 -1.56
CA ALA A 599 -17.01 -24.48 -1.18
C ALA A 599 -17.12 -23.19 -2.01
N PRO A 600 -16.76 -22.03 -1.44
CA PRO A 600 -16.64 -20.78 -2.19
C PRO A 600 -15.61 -20.86 -3.31
N LEU A 601 -15.84 -20.07 -4.36
CA LEU A 601 -14.98 -20.01 -5.54
C LEU A 601 -13.88 -18.95 -5.37
N HIS A 602 -12.67 -19.29 -5.82
CA HIS A 602 -11.57 -18.33 -6.02
C HIS A 602 -11.73 -17.58 -7.35
N LEU A 603 -12.90 -16.95 -7.52
CA LEU A 603 -13.25 -16.13 -8.67
C LEU A 603 -13.73 -14.76 -8.20
N ASP A 604 -13.65 -13.79 -9.09
CA ASP A 604 -14.13 -12.43 -8.90
C ASP A 604 -14.40 -11.82 -10.29
N ARG A 605 -15.37 -10.93 -10.41
CA ARG A 605 -15.64 -10.24 -11.69
C ARG A 605 -14.44 -9.38 -12.09
N ALA A 606 -14.17 -9.31 -13.39
CA ALA A 606 -12.92 -8.81 -13.93
C ALA A 606 -13.06 -7.66 -14.93
N TYR A 607 -14.12 -6.86 -14.82
CA TYR A 607 -14.30 -5.65 -15.63
C TYR A 607 -13.39 -4.51 -15.17
N ALA A 608 -13.37 -4.25 -13.86
CA ALA A 608 -12.57 -3.22 -13.23
C ALA A 608 -11.35 -3.79 -12.48
N SER A 609 -10.27 -3.03 -12.50
CA SER A 609 -9.03 -3.33 -11.79
C SER A 609 -8.60 -2.14 -10.93
N THR A 610 -7.94 -2.41 -9.80
CA THR A 610 -7.21 -1.35 -9.11
C THR A 610 -6.00 -0.94 -9.95
N SER A 611 -5.53 0.30 -9.79
CA SER A 611 -4.34 0.79 -10.52
C SER A 611 -3.08 -0.03 -10.24
N HIS A 612 -2.87 -0.48 -9.00
CA HIS A 612 -1.77 -1.39 -8.66
C HIS A 612 -1.87 -2.72 -9.45
N SER A 613 -3.06 -3.32 -9.54
CA SER A 613 -3.28 -4.54 -10.32
C SER A 613 -3.24 -4.31 -11.84
N ALA A 614 -3.40 -3.07 -12.29
CA ALA A 614 -3.27 -2.67 -13.68
C ALA A 614 -1.82 -2.42 -14.11
N GLN A 615 -0.86 -2.41 -13.19
CA GLN A 615 0.55 -2.21 -13.51
C GLN A 615 1.06 -3.33 -14.44
N GLY A 616 1.86 -2.94 -15.44
CA GLY A 616 2.30 -3.81 -16.54
C GLY A 616 1.26 -4.05 -17.65
N LEU A 617 -0.03 -3.76 -17.43
CA LEU A 617 -1.06 -3.93 -18.46
C LEU A 617 -0.94 -2.88 -19.56
N THR A 618 -1.42 -3.23 -20.75
CA THR A 618 -1.63 -2.33 -21.89
C THR A 618 -3.05 -2.57 -22.42
N CYS A 619 -3.71 -1.51 -22.86
CA CYS A 619 -5.05 -1.54 -23.44
C CYS A 619 -5.18 -0.44 -24.50
N ASP A 620 -6.23 -0.45 -25.31
CA ASP A 620 -6.52 0.62 -26.25
C ASP A 620 -7.23 1.80 -25.59
N ARG A 621 -8.16 1.48 -24.68
CA ARG A 621 -8.95 2.46 -23.95
C ARG A 621 -8.82 2.24 -22.44
N ALA A 622 -8.66 3.33 -21.69
CA ALA A 622 -8.77 3.33 -20.24
C ALA A 622 -9.94 4.19 -19.77
N LEU A 623 -10.83 3.63 -18.96
CA LEU A 623 -11.89 4.35 -18.25
C LEU A 623 -11.49 4.41 -16.77
N ILE A 624 -11.23 5.61 -16.25
CA ILE A 624 -10.58 5.79 -14.95
C ILE A 624 -11.55 6.46 -13.98
N ASN A 625 -11.89 5.78 -12.89
CA ASN A 625 -12.53 6.42 -11.74
C ASN A 625 -11.46 7.03 -10.83
N ALA A 626 -11.47 8.36 -10.70
CA ALA A 626 -10.51 9.13 -9.92
C ALA A 626 -11.23 9.99 -8.87
N GLU A 627 -11.27 9.48 -7.64
CA GLU A 627 -11.92 10.13 -6.49
C GLU A 627 -10.95 11.12 -5.83
N SER A 628 -11.22 12.42 -5.91
CA SER A 628 -10.31 13.46 -5.41
C SER A 628 -10.09 13.39 -3.89
N PHE A 629 -11.06 12.91 -3.13
CA PHE A 629 -10.91 12.68 -1.68
C PHE A 629 -10.07 11.44 -1.33
N SER A 630 -9.88 10.51 -2.28
CA SER A 630 -9.22 9.25 -2.01
C SER A 630 -7.70 9.42 -1.89
N ARG A 631 -7.11 8.71 -0.92
CA ARG A 631 -5.65 8.59 -0.79
C ARG A 631 -5.01 7.87 -1.98
N THR A 632 -5.78 7.05 -2.70
CA THR A 632 -5.30 6.30 -3.86
C THR A 632 -5.37 7.09 -5.17
N THR A 633 -5.83 8.34 -5.17
CA THR A 633 -5.81 9.24 -6.34
C THR A 633 -4.54 10.11 -6.41
N GLN A 634 -3.41 9.55 -5.99
CA GLN A 634 -2.13 10.25 -5.92
C GLN A 634 -1.32 10.09 -7.21
N ARG A 635 -0.17 10.78 -7.27
CA ARG A 635 0.64 10.96 -8.48
C ARG A 635 1.04 9.69 -9.21
N ASP A 636 1.57 8.71 -8.48
CA ASP A 636 2.04 7.44 -9.05
C ASP A 636 0.86 6.58 -9.53
N VAL A 637 -0.24 6.55 -8.79
CA VAL A 637 -1.47 5.85 -9.16
C VAL A 637 -2.11 6.45 -10.42
N TYR A 638 -2.20 7.78 -10.47
CA TYR A 638 -2.68 8.51 -11.64
C TYR A 638 -1.81 8.20 -12.87
N TYR A 639 -0.48 8.27 -12.72
CA TYR A 639 0.46 7.95 -13.80
C TYR A 639 0.29 6.52 -14.31
N VAL A 640 0.17 5.54 -13.41
CA VAL A 640 -0.08 4.15 -13.81
C VAL A 640 -1.38 4.05 -14.61
N ALA A 641 -2.46 4.66 -14.13
CA ALA A 641 -3.78 4.56 -14.76
C ALA A 641 -3.79 5.11 -16.20
N ILE A 642 -3.29 6.34 -16.42
CA ILE A 642 -3.32 6.96 -17.76
C ILE A 642 -2.31 6.33 -18.73
N SER A 643 -1.20 5.78 -18.21
CA SER A 643 -0.13 5.23 -19.06
C SER A 643 -0.46 3.85 -19.66
N ARG A 644 -1.58 3.22 -19.28
CA ARG A 644 -1.99 1.91 -19.80
C ARG A 644 -2.53 1.99 -21.23
N ALA A 645 -3.23 3.07 -21.57
CA ALA A 645 -3.93 3.22 -22.82
C ALA A 645 -3.00 3.57 -23.99
N ARG A 646 -3.25 2.96 -25.15
CA ARG A 646 -2.60 3.29 -26.43
C ARG A 646 -3.29 4.46 -27.14
N PHE A 647 -4.62 4.51 -27.14
CA PHE A 647 -5.38 5.44 -27.97
C PHE A 647 -6.24 6.40 -27.16
N HIS A 648 -7.01 5.90 -26.19
CA HIS A 648 -8.04 6.70 -25.52
C HIS A 648 -7.98 6.58 -24.01
N THR A 649 -8.18 7.70 -23.32
CA THR A 649 -8.30 7.75 -21.86
C THR A 649 -9.46 8.66 -21.51
N GLU A 650 -10.32 8.22 -20.61
CA GLU A 650 -11.42 9.00 -20.04
C GLU A 650 -11.30 8.91 -18.51
N ILE A 651 -11.41 10.04 -17.82
CA ILE A 651 -11.32 10.17 -16.37
C ILE A 651 -12.68 10.65 -15.85
N TYR A 652 -13.19 9.98 -14.84
CA TYR A 652 -14.44 10.28 -14.17
C TYR A 652 -14.12 10.63 -12.72
N THR A 653 -14.59 11.77 -12.24
CA THR A 653 -14.31 12.28 -10.90
C THR A 653 -15.54 12.93 -10.29
N GLU A 654 -15.61 12.97 -8.97
CA GLU A 654 -16.63 13.71 -8.24
C GLU A 654 -16.36 15.22 -8.21
N ASN A 655 -15.10 15.64 -8.39
CA ASN A 655 -14.71 17.04 -8.28
C ASN A 655 -13.43 17.36 -9.06
N ALA A 656 -13.59 17.86 -10.30
CA ALA A 656 -12.46 18.26 -11.14
C ALA A 656 -11.58 19.37 -10.52
N ALA A 657 -12.17 20.31 -9.76
CA ALA A 657 -11.42 21.40 -9.13
C ALA A 657 -10.45 20.88 -8.05
N LYS A 658 -10.83 19.83 -7.30
CA LYS A 658 -9.97 19.19 -6.30
C LYS A 658 -9.05 18.13 -6.89
N LEU A 659 -9.42 17.53 -8.02
CA LEU A 659 -8.68 16.43 -8.64
C LEU A 659 -7.23 16.82 -8.94
N SER A 660 -6.98 18.04 -9.43
CA SER A 660 -5.62 18.54 -9.70
C SER A 660 -4.71 18.48 -8.47
N GLY A 661 -5.23 18.86 -7.29
CA GLY A 661 -4.50 18.75 -6.03
C GLY A 661 -4.29 17.30 -5.59
N ALA A 662 -5.31 16.45 -5.78
CA ALA A 662 -5.24 15.03 -5.45
C ALA A 662 -4.16 14.31 -6.25
N VAL A 663 -4.15 14.45 -7.58
CA VAL A 663 -3.18 13.78 -8.46
C VAL A 663 -1.76 14.32 -8.30
N ASN A 664 -1.58 15.55 -7.79
CA ASN A 664 -0.27 16.09 -7.46
C ASN A 664 0.28 15.59 -6.12
N ARG A 665 -0.57 15.01 -5.25
CA ARG A 665 -0.12 14.53 -3.95
C ARG A 665 0.96 13.47 -4.13
N LEU A 666 2.09 13.69 -3.46
CA LEU A 666 3.20 12.76 -3.41
C LEU A 666 3.27 12.13 -2.02
N GLU A 667 2.94 10.85 -1.93
CA GLU A 667 3.23 10.05 -0.74
C GLU A 667 4.53 9.29 -0.98
N GLU A 668 5.65 9.89 -0.61
CA GLU A 668 6.92 9.18 -0.71
C GLU A 668 6.98 8.04 0.30
N LYS A 669 7.04 6.81 -0.22
CA LYS A 669 7.40 5.65 0.58
C LYS A 669 8.81 5.85 1.13
N THR A 670 8.90 6.17 2.42
CA THR A 670 10.19 6.42 3.08
C THR A 670 10.95 5.12 3.32
N ALA A 671 12.25 5.19 3.11
CA ALA A 671 13.22 4.20 3.53
C ALA A 671 13.68 4.44 4.97
N ALA A 672 14.14 3.40 5.65
CA ALA A 672 14.69 3.46 7.01
C ALA A 672 15.91 4.38 7.09
N LEU A 673 16.68 4.48 6.00
CA LEU A 673 17.85 5.38 5.92
C LEU A 673 17.49 6.86 5.71
N ASP A 674 16.25 7.18 5.33
CA ASP A 674 15.84 8.56 5.01
C ASP A 674 15.61 9.44 6.25
N ILE A 675 15.39 8.86 7.42
CA ILE A 675 14.85 9.61 8.57
C ILE A 675 15.87 10.47 9.33
N GLY A 676 17.13 10.51 8.86
CA GLY A 676 18.24 11.10 9.60
C GLY A 676 18.49 10.39 10.93
N LEU A 677 19.45 10.87 11.71
CA LEU A 677 19.63 10.46 13.10
C LEU A 677 19.56 11.70 13.97
N GLU A 678 18.64 11.71 14.93
CA GLU A 678 18.77 12.64 16.03
C GLU A 678 20.02 12.20 16.82
N SER A 679 21.02 13.07 16.93
CA SER A 679 22.15 12.84 17.85
C SER A 679 21.53 12.54 19.20
N THR A 680 21.79 11.35 19.75
CA THR A 680 21.17 10.82 20.97
C THR A 680 21.33 11.80 22.14
N ARG A 681 20.43 12.78 22.23
CA ARG A 681 20.14 13.50 23.45
C ARG A 681 18.93 12.80 24.06
N PRO A 682 18.97 12.43 25.35
CA PRO A 682 17.86 11.74 25.97
C PRO A 682 16.58 12.58 25.81
N TRP A 683 15.59 12.01 25.11
CA TRP A 683 14.26 12.58 25.01
C TRP A 683 13.73 12.83 26.43
N ARG A 684 13.51 14.10 26.76
CA ARG A 684 12.82 14.47 28.01
C ARG A 684 11.34 14.59 27.70
N PRO A 685 10.44 13.89 28.41
CA PRO A 685 9.02 14.16 28.29
C PRO A 685 8.79 15.64 28.62
N GLN A 686 8.05 16.36 27.76
CA GLN A 686 7.51 17.65 28.15
C GLN A 686 6.70 17.43 29.43
N LYS A 687 7.17 18.00 30.55
CA LYS A 687 6.28 18.28 31.67
C LYS A 687 5.19 19.15 31.09
N GLY A 688 3.94 18.72 31.18
CA GLY A 688 2.80 19.59 30.88
C GLY A 688 3.03 20.89 31.65
N ALA A 689 2.79 22.03 31.00
CA ALA A 689 2.87 23.33 31.65
C ALA A 689 2.05 23.27 32.95
N SER A 690 2.74 23.20 34.09
CA SER A 690 2.12 23.42 35.38
C SER A 690 1.76 24.89 35.44
N ALA A 691 0.49 25.18 35.70
CA ALA A 691 -0.08 26.51 35.87
C ALA A 691 0.42 27.23 37.15
N ARG A 692 1.73 27.31 37.36
CA ARG A 692 2.37 28.05 38.47
C ARG A 692 3.72 28.58 38.01
N GLU A 693 3.71 29.64 37.21
CA GLU A 693 4.85 30.57 37.04
C GLU A 693 4.39 31.87 36.35
N LEU A 694 3.24 32.37 36.79
CA LEU A 694 2.81 33.76 36.64
C LEU A 694 2.28 34.18 38.01
N GLY A 695 3.19 34.69 38.85
CA GLY A 695 2.85 35.08 40.22
C GLY A 695 4.09 35.32 41.09
N ALA A 696 4.89 36.33 40.73
CA ALA A 696 5.68 37.23 41.57
C ALA A 696 6.62 38.03 40.66
#